data_AF-A0A7Y6DME4-F1
#
_entry.id   AF-A0A7Y6DME4-F1
#
_cell.length_a   1.000
_cell.length_b   1.000
_cell.length_c   1.000
_cell.angle_alpha   90.00
_cell.angle_beta   90.00
_cell.angle_gamma   90.00
#
_symmetry.space_group_name_H-M   'P 1'
#
loop_
_entity.id
_entity.type
_entity.pdbx_description
1 polymer ?
#
loop_
_entity_poly.entity_id
_entity_poly.type
_entity_poly.pdbx_seq_one_letter_code
_entity_poly.pdbx_strand_id
1 'polypeptide(L)'
;MLSSPTADPDEASTNRFDPLVPRPIDLPTALPADGRIAPETGDIAKVFAAPDDPADWPAWRAGLAAWRAEACERIGYTGELYDRPETRWAQTAYAVAQVWLWDDRLFDHDRQEFTVDGFLDAVAAQGGLDGVVLWHAYPVIGIDDRNQFDYYRDVPGLQAVIDRLHERGLRVFVDYNPWDTGTRRSARPDAEELAALVEEFGVDGVFLDTMKEGDSALVAALLATRPPQVLEGESRVPNQRIQDHQLSWAQWFADSAAPGVMRAHWFERRHMMHGVRRWNRDHSDELQAAWMNGTGILVWDAVFGVWVGWNPRDESTLRRMLRAQRALSDLLVAGEWAPLEGATAEAIAAGVYVSRWSLDGTTLWTIVNRGDADWRGDPLAATLPAGARRHEVTAGVRDAREVTVPARGIAGVLELAPGTAEPERLAALLAEAAADPGSADAAFPAREAVRLRPTAAPAAVIPPDAVRVEPGSRRLEVTYRRRETGFYQGAPYVEEWKPLPPRLHDDRAETVEATIARPVAVGAREVSIAEFRAFLDATGYRPAVGHRFLVGTEDASPDAPVTGVSLADARAYAAWAGARLPDEFEWQLAATAGLERREPAVWNLTESEHDDGITRFVMLKGGSAHRTTGSDWYVDGGVQAPSFSLKYLLPGLGVERSSQIGFRLAWDAEESR
;
A
#
# COMPACT_ATOMS: atom_id res chain seq x y z
N MET A 1 32.48 -15.43 -13.60
CA MET A 1 31.13 -15.42 -14.19
C MET A 1 30.16 -15.60 -13.05
N LEU A 2 29.75 -14.48 -12.44
CA LEU A 2 28.73 -14.48 -11.39
C LEU A 2 27.42 -14.88 -12.07
N SER A 3 26.76 -15.94 -11.59
CA SER A 3 25.44 -16.30 -12.10
C SER A 3 24.51 -15.12 -11.84
N SER A 4 23.80 -14.65 -12.87
CA SER A 4 22.63 -13.80 -12.65
C SER A 4 21.77 -14.45 -11.56
N PRO A 5 21.26 -13.68 -10.59
CA PRO A 5 20.28 -14.22 -9.66
C PRO A 5 19.13 -14.80 -10.51
N THR A 6 18.79 -16.06 -10.26
CA THR A 6 17.59 -16.68 -10.80
C THR A 6 16.41 -15.78 -10.44
N ALA A 7 15.79 -15.15 -11.43
CA ALA A 7 14.63 -14.28 -11.21
C ALA A 7 13.59 -14.99 -10.34
N ASP A 8 13.02 -14.28 -9.36
CA ASP A 8 11.94 -14.84 -8.55
C ASP A 8 10.81 -15.30 -9.50
N PRO A 9 10.41 -16.57 -9.50
CA PRO A 9 9.29 -17.03 -10.31
C PRO A 9 7.98 -16.26 -10.04
N ASP A 10 7.81 -15.65 -8.86
CA ASP A 10 6.67 -14.78 -8.53
C ASP A 10 6.73 -13.42 -9.25
N GLU A 11 7.90 -13.02 -9.77
CA GLU A 11 8.14 -11.75 -10.49
C GLU A 11 8.51 -11.95 -11.97
N ALA A 12 8.55 -13.19 -12.44
CA ALA A 12 8.90 -13.50 -13.82
C ALA A 12 7.90 -12.90 -14.82
N SER A 13 8.38 -12.40 -15.96
CA SER A 13 7.53 -11.79 -16.99
C SER A 13 6.47 -12.76 -17.53
N THR A 14 5.21 -12.33 -17.53
CA THR A 14 4.03 -13.14 -17.86
C THR A 14 3.34 -12.68 -19.14
N ASN A 15 4.06 -12.64 -20.27
CA ASN A 15 3.49 -12.28 -21.59
C ASN A 15 2.39 -13.22 -22.13
N ARG A 16 1.91 -14.19 -21.33
CA ARG A 16 0.97 -15.24 -21.77
C ARG A 16 -0.29 -15.37 -20.91
N PHE A 17 -0.49 -14.54 -19.89
CA PHE A 17 -1.58 -14.70 -18.94
C PHE A 17 -2.58 -13.54 -19.07
N ASP A 18 -3.86 -13.86 -18.95
CA ASP A 18 -4.92 -12.87 -18.77
C ASP A 18 -4.69 -12.16 -17.42
N PRO A 19 -4.44 -10.84 -17.39
CA PRO A 19 -4.12 -10.14 -16.16
C PRO A 19 -5.31 -10.07 -15.18
N LEU A 20 -6.52 -10.44 -15.60
CA LEU A 20 -7.72 -10.43 -14.77
C LEU A 20 -7.92 -11.74 -13.98
N VAL A 21 -7.12 -12.78 -14.26
CA VAL A 21 -7.24 -14.08 -13.57
C VAL A 21 -5.98 -14.42 -12.76
N PRO A 22 -6.11 -15.22 -11.69
CA PRO A 22 -4.96 -15.70 -10.94
C PRO A 22 -3.96 -16.46 -11.82
N ARG A 23 -2.67 -16.23 -11.56
CA ARG A 23 -1.60 -17.02 -12.18
C ARG A 23 -1.57 -18.43 -11.57
N PRO A 24 -0.99 -19.43 -12.24
CA PRO A 24 -0.85 -20.77 -11.67
C PRO A 24 -0.17 -20.83 -10.30
N ILE A 25 0.76 -19.90 -10.01
CA ILE A 25 1.45 -19.81 -8.71
C ILE A 25 0.60 -19.14 -7.61
N ASP A 26 -0.43 -18.41 -7.99
CA ASP A 26 -1.35 -17.73 -7.08
C ASP A 26 -2.59 -18.58 -6.77
N LEU A 27 -2.85 -19.60 -7.59
CA LEU A 27 -3.92 -20.57 -7.38
C LEU A 27 -3.72 -21.38 -6.08
N PRO A 28 -4.81 -21.77 -5.42
CA PRO A 28 -4.72 -22.67 -4.28
C PRO A 28 -4.18 -24.04 -4.74
N THR A 29 -3.41 -24.67 -3.87
CA THR A 29 -2.77 -25.97 -4.14
C THR A 29 -3.78 -27.08 -3.89
N ALA A 30 -4.23 -27.72 -4.97
CA ALA A 30 -5.03 -28.93 -4.91
C ALA A 30 -4.23 -30.09 -4.31
N LEU A 31 -4.80 -30.76 -3.31
CA LEU A 31 -4.17 -31.88 -2.62
C LEU A 31 -4.69 -33.22 -3.16
N PRO A 32 -3.90 -34.31 -3.05
CA PRO A 32 -4.36 -35.64 -3.42
C PRO A 32 -5.57 -36.09 -2.59
N ALA A 33 -6.47 -36.85 -3.22
CA ALA A 33 -7.68 -37.37 -2.57
C ALA A 33 -7.39 -38.36 -1.42
N ASP A 34 -6.20 -38.97 -1.41
CA ASP A 34 -5.77 -39.85 -0.31
C ASP A 34 -5.34 -39.09 0.96
N GLY A 35 -5.36 -37.75 0.92
CA GLY A 35 -5.01 -36.87 2.02
C GLY A 35 -3.50 -36.79 2.31
N ARG A 36 -2.64 -37.49 1.57
CA ARG A 36 -1.20 -37.47 1.85
C ARG A 36 -0.52 -36.32 1.13
N ILE A 37 0.01 -35.37 1.90
CA ILE A 37 0.65 -34.17 1.36
C ILE A 37 2.17 -34.38 1.33
N ALA A 38 2.74 -34.37 0.12
CA ALA A 38 4.18 -34.46 -0.04
C ALA A 38 4.86 -33.15 0.46
N PRO A 39 6.03 -33.22 1.14
CA PRO A 39 6.74 -32.05 1.66
C PRO A 39 6.97 -30.95 0.62
N GLU A 40 7.40 -31.31 -0.58
CA GLU A 40 7.68 -30.40 -1.69
C GLU A 40 6.44 -29.63 -2.18
N THR A 41 5.24 -30.18 -1.95
CA THR A 41 3.97 -29.53 -2.28
C THR A 41 3.49 -28.69 -1.10
N GLY A 42 3.51 -29.24 0.11
CA GLY A 42 3.00 -28.57 1.29
C GLY A 42 3.86 -27.41 1.78
N ASP A 43 5.19 -27.51 1.70
CA ASP A 43 6.11 -26.47 2.19
C ASP A 43 6.07 -25.19 1.34
N ILE A 44 5.54 -25.28 0.11
CA ILE A 44 5.40 -24.13 -0.79
C ILE A 44 3.95 -23.70 -1.00
N ALA A 45 2.95 -24.42 -0.47
CA ALA A 45 1.56 -24.03 -0.67
C ALA A 45 1.29 -22.61 -0.13
N LYS A 46 0.54 -21.79 -0.88
CA LYS A 46 -0.05 -20.53 -0.38
C LYS A 46 -1.30 -20.87 0.44
N VAL A 47 -2.26 -21.49 -0.24
CA VAL A 47 -3.52 -22.01 0.29
C VAL A 47 -3.61 -23.48 -0.08
N PHE A 48 -3.99 -24.34 0.86
CA PHE A 48 -4.43 -25.70 0.58
C PHE A 48 -5.88 -25.66 0.14
N ALA A 49 -6.14 -26.02 -1.12
CA ALA A 49 -7.49 -26.04 -1.67
C ALA A 49 -8.34 -27.06 -0.92
N ALA A 50 -9.57 -26.68 -0.59
CA ALA A 50 -10.56 -27.61 -0.09
C ALA A 50 -11.05 -28.52 -1.23
N PRO A 51 -11.25 -29.83 -0.99
CA PRO A 51 -11.92 -30.71 -1.96
C PRO A 51 -13.33 -30.22 -2.29
N ASP A 52 -13.76 -30.40 -3.54
CA ASP A 52 -15.11 -30.00 -3.99
C ASP A 52 -16.21 -30.83 -3.34
N ASP A 53 -15.95 -32.12 -3.04
CA ASP A 53 -16.88 -33.00 -2.34
C ASP A 53 -16.70 -32.89 -0.80
N PRO A 54 -17.72 -32.44 -0.05
CA PRO A 54 -17.67 -32.38 1.40
C PRO A 54 -17.38 -33.72 2.09
N ALA A 55 -17.65 -34.85 1.43
CA ALA A 55 -17.33 -36.18 1.96
C ALA A 55 -15.82 -36.40 2.13
N ASP A 56 -14.98 -35.68 1.38
CA ASP A 56 -13.51 -35.80 1.42
C ASP A 56 -12.87 -34.90 2.48
N TRP A 57 -13.60 -33.90 3.02
CA TRP A 57 -13.07 -32.94 3.98
C TRP A 57 -12.47 -33.57 5.25
N PRO A 58 -13.04 -34.63 5.86
CA PRO A 58 -12.42 -35.27 7.02
C PRO A 58 -11.04 -35.88 6.73
N ALA A 59 -10.88 -36.55 5.58
CA ALA A 59 -9.60 -37.13 5.17
C ALA A 59 -8.58 -36.05 4.83
N TRP A 60 -9.02 -35.00 4.14
CA TRP A 60 -8.22 -33.81 3.86
C TRP A 60 -7.71 -33.13 5.14
N ARG A 61 -8.56 -32.90 6.15
CA ARG A 61 -8.15 -32.36 7.45
C ARG A 61 -7.11 -33.23 8.15
N ALA A 62 -7.31 -34.55 8.15
CA ALA A 62 -6.33 -35.47 8.71
C ALA A 62 -4.97 -35.37 8.00
N GLY A 63 -4.99 -35.21 6.67
CA GLY A 63 -3.81 -34.94 5.85
C GLY A 63 -3.07 -33.67 6.23
N LEU A 64 -3.79 -32.56 6.39
CA LEU A 64 -3.23 -31.28 6.84
C LEU A 64 -2.57 -31.40 8.21
N ALA A 65 -3.22 -32.09 9.16
CA ALA A 65 -2.68 -32.30 10.50
C ALA A 65 -1.41 -33.17 10.49
N ALA A 66 -1.41 -34.25 9.71
CA ALA A 66 -0.25 -35.12 9.53
C ALA A 66 0.93 -34.36 8.91
N TRP A 67 0.69 -33.62 7.83
CA TRP A 67 1.71 -32.79 7.18
C TRP A 67 2.32 -31.78 8.15
N ARG A 68 1.49 -31.08 8.94
CA ARG A 68 1.96 -30.10 9.93
C ARG A 68 2.90 -30.76 10.95
N ALA A 69 2.49 -31.89 11.53
CA ALA A 69 3.31 -32.60 12.50
C ALA A 69 4.66 -33.05 11.90
N GLU A 70 4.63 -33.66 10.72
CA GLU A 70 5.84 -34.07 10.00
C GLU A 70 6.74 -32.89 9.60
N ALA A 71 6.14 -31.75 9.25
CA ALA A 71 6.87 -30.53 8.89
C ALA A 71 7.56 -29.90 10.11
N CYS A 72 6.90 -29.85 11.27
CA CYS A 72 7.50 -29.37 12.51
C CYS A 72 8.75 -30.19 12.88
N GLU A 73 8.67 -31.52 12.80
CA GLU A 73 9.80 -32.41 13.04
C GLU A 73 10.91 -32.20 12.01
N ARG A 74 10.56 -32.12 10.72
CA ARG A 74 11.51 -31.98 9.61
C ARG A 74 12.35 -30.72 9.71
N ILE A 75 11.76 -29.59 10.10
CA ILE A 75 12.48 -28.31 10.18
C ILE A 75 13.02 -28.00 11.59
N GLY A 76 12.76 -28.86 12.57
CA GLY A 76 13.17 -28.63 13.97
C GLY A 76 12.50 -27.40 14.58
N TYR A 77 11.21 -27.21 14.30
CA TYR A 77 10.47 -26.01 14.71
C TYR A 77 10.35 -25.88 16.24
N THR A 78 10.71 -24.71 16.78
CA THR A 78 10.61 -24.40 18.22
C THR A 78 9.53 -23.38 18.56
N GLY A 79 9.29 -22.43 17.66
CA GLY A 79 8.33 -21.33 17.86
C GLY A 79 8.72 -20.28 18.91
N GLU A 80 9.98 -20.30 19.39
CA GLU A 80 10.45 -19.44 20.48
C GLU A 80 10.22 -17.94 20.24
N LEU A 81 10.38 -17.46 19.00
CA LEU A 81 10.15 -16.04 18.69
C LEU A 81 8.68 -15.62 18.83
N TYR A 82 7.73 -16.53 18.64
CA TYR A 82 6.32 -16.24 18.84
C TYR A 82 5.98 -16.13 20.33
N ASP A 83 6.71 -16.82 21.20
CA ASP A 83 6.45 -16.79 22.65
C ASP A 83 7.08 -15.59 23.37
N ARG A 84 7.90 -14.79 22.67
CA ARG A 84 8.52 -13.59 23.24
C ARG A 84 7.47 -12.55 23.63
N PRO A 85 7.44 -12.09 24.88
CA PRO A 85 6.49 -11.06 25.33
C PRO A 85 6.55 -9.77 24.50
N GLU A 86 7.74 -9.38 24.04
CA GLU A 86 8.01 -8.15 23.30
C GLU A 86 7.36 -8.14 21.91
N THR A 87 7.23 -9.31 21.27
CA THR A 87 6.70 -9.45 19.90
C THR A 87 5.35 -10.17 19.85
N ARG A 88 4.79 -10.56 21.00
CA ARG A 88 3.53 -11.31 21.09
C ARG A 88 2.33 -10.58 20.49
N TRP A 89 2.37 -9.25 20.49
CA TRP A 89 1.33 -8.41 19.89
C TRP A 89 1.10 -8.73 18.40
N ALA A 90 2.11 -9.23 17.69
CA ALA A 90 2.01 -9.55 16.26
C ALA A 90 0.94 -10.62 15.97
N GLN A 91 0.67 -11.50 16.94
CA GLN A 91 -0.32 -12.58 16.81
C GLN A 91 -1.77 -12.07 16.73
N THR A 92 -2.00 -10.81 17.11
CA THR A 92 -3.33 -10.19 17.17
C THR A 92 -3.38 -8.86 16.40
N ALA A 93 -2.39 -8.58 15.55
CA ALA A 93 -2.45 -7.47 14.61
C ALA A 93 -3.35 -7.90 13.43
N TYR A 94 -4.66 -7.68 13.53
CA TYR A 94 -5.59 -8.17 12.50
C TYR A 94 -5.76 -7.19 11.34
N ALA A 95 -5.51 -5.90 11.56
CA ALA A 95 -5.56 -4.89 10.51
C ALA A 95 -4.30 -4.01 10.55
N VAL A 96 -3.53 -4.06 9.47
CA VAL A 96 -2.41 -3.14 9.23
C VAL A 96 -2.75 -2.33 7.99
N ALA A 97 -2.48 -1.02 7.99
CA ALA A 97 -2.64 -0.20 6.78
C ALA A 97 -1.31 0.18 6.18
N GLN A 98 -1.18 0.17 4.86
CA GLN A 98 -0.07 0.82 4.19
C GLN A 98 -0.40 2.29 3.92
N VAL A 99 0.44 3.20 4.42
CA VAL A 99 0.15 4.63 4.46
C VAL A 99 1.33 5.42 3.90
N TRP A 100 1.06 6.30 2.94
CA TRP A 100 2.06 7.21 2.41
C TRP A 100 2.27 8.37 3.35
N LEU A 101 3.53 8.77 3.56
CA LEU A 101 3.87 9.96 4.35
C LEU A 101 3.35 11.28 3.74
N TRP A 102 2.73 11.22 2.57
CA TRP A 102 2.11 12.35 1.87
C TRP A 102 0.67 12.07 1.45
N ASP A 103 0.02 11.12 2.11
CA ASP A 103 -1.43 10.96 2.01
C ASP A 103 -2.10 12.19 2.65
N ASP A 104 -2.98 12.90 1.94
CA ASP A 104 -3.66 14.11 2.43
C ASP A 104 -4.48 13.85 3.72
N ARG A 105 -4.81 12.58 4.03
CA ARG A 105 -5.45 12.22 5.31
C ARG A 105 -4.47 12.23 6.48
N LEU A 106 -3.20 11.95 6.24
CA LEU A 106 -2.12 11.95 7.23
C LEU A 106 -1.34 13.27 7.24
N PHE A 107 -1.28 13.99 6.12
CA PHE A 107 -0.47 15.18 5.95
C PHE A 107 -1.29 16.36 5.39
N ASP A 108 -1.30 17.47 6.13
CA ASP A 108 -1.92 18.71 5.69
C ASP A 108 -0.92 19.53 4.87
N HIS A 109 -1.10 19.54 3.55
CA HIS A 109 -0.25 20.28 2.62
C HIS A 109 -0.32 21.80 2.76
N ASP A 110 -1.43 22.36 3.24
CA ASP A 110 -1.56 23.81 3.35
C ASP A 110 -0.85 24.33 4.60
N ARG A 111 -0.93 23.55 5.69
CA ARG A 111 -0.27 23.85 6.97
C ARG A 111 1.14 23.30 7.06
N GLN A 112 1.51 22.36 6.19
CA GLN A 112 2.77 21.64 6.20
C GLN A 112 3.00 20.92 7.55
N GLU A 113 2.03 20.11 7.97
CA GLU A 113 2.10 19.35 9.23
C GLU A 113 1.39 17.99 9.12
N PHE A 114 1.84 17.03 9.92
CA PHE A 114 1.18 15.73 10.04
C PHE A 114 -0.03 15.79 10.99
N THR A 115 -1.07 15.02 10.66
CA THR A 115 -2.34 14.96 11.38
C THR A 115 -2.77 13.51 11.67
N VAL A 116 -2.01 12.79 12.51
CA VAL A 116 -2.29 11.38 12.85
C VAL A 116 -3.74 11.15 13.30
N ASP A 117 -4.29 12.03 14.12
CA ASP A 117 -5.67 11.89 14.57
C ASP A 117 -6.69 12.07 13.43
N GLY A 118 -6.40 13.00 12.49
CA GLY A 118 -7.22 13.20 11.30
C GLY A 118 -7.20 11.99 10.38
N PHE A 119 -6.03 11.35 10.22
CA PHE A 119 -5.91 10.09 9.49
C PHE A 119 -6.76 8.98 10.12
N LEU A 120 -6.64 8.78 11.44
CA LEU A 120 -7.40 7.74 12.16
C LEU A 120 -8.91 7.97 12.08
N ASP A 121 -9.35 9.23 12.16
CA ASP A 121 -10.76 9.60 11.97
C ASP A 121 -11.22 9.31 10.53
N ALA A 122 -10.39 9.59 9.52
CA ALA A 122 -10.70 9.36 8.11
C ALA A 122 -10.83 7.87 7.75
N VAL A 123 -10.12 6.98 8.45
CA VAL A 123 -10.18 5.52 8.25
C VAL A 123 -11.04 4.79 9.28
N ALA A 124 -11.72 5.51 10.18
CA ALA A 124 -12.50 4.91 11.27
C ALA A 124 -13.61 3.97 10.78
N ALA A 125 -14.13 4.19 9.56
CA ALA A 125 -15.11 3.32 8.93
C ALA A 125 -14.62 1.87 8.75
N GLN A 126 -13.31 1.63 8.70
CA GLN A 126 -12.74 0.28 8.54
C GLN A 126 -12.68 -0.51 9.86
N GLY A 127 -13.02 0.11 11.00
CA GLY A 127 -13.04 -0.55 12.31
C GLY A 127 -11.74 -0.44 13.11
N GLY A 128 -10.86 0.49 12.73
CA GLY A 128 -9.60 0.78 13.40
C GLY A 128 -8.48 -0.18 13.04
N LEU A 129 -7.25 0.29 13.21
CA LEU A 129 -6.03 -0.41 12.82
C LEU A 129 -5.24 -0.86 14.04
N ASP A 130 -4.54 -1.99 13.91
CA ASP A 130 -3.58 -2.48 14.90
C ASP A 130 -2.14 -2.02 14.57
N GLY A 131 -1.87 -1.66 13.31
CA GLY A 131 -0.61 -1.03 12.91
C GLY A 131 -0.67 -0.28 11.57
N VAL A 132 0.42 0.43 11.27
CA VAL A 132 0.63 1.13 10.01
C VAL A 132 2.02 0.88 9.46
N VAL A 133 2.13 0.68 8.15
CA VAL A 133 3.38 0.71 7.40
C VAL A 133 3.56 2.10 6.85
N LEU A 134 4.56 2.84 7.34
CA LEU A 134 4.86 4.18 6.87
C LEU A 134 5.71 4.09 5.60
N TRP A 135 5.11 4.32 4.44
CA TRP A 135 5.78 4.25 3.15
C TRP A 135 6.36 5.61 2.72
N HIS A 136 7.63 5.62 2.29
CA HIS A 136 8.46 6.84 2.32
C HIS A 136 9.18 7.22 1.01
N ALA A 137 9.62 6.25 0.17
CA ALA A 137 10.57 6.53 -0.90
C ALA A 137 10.02 6.33 -2.32
N TYR A 138 9.46 5.15 -2.63
CA TYR A 138 8.76 4.97 -3.91
C TYR A 138 7.42 5.70 -3.89
N PRO A 139 7.08 6.53 -4.90
CA PRO A 139 7.61 6.54 -6.26
C PRO A 139 8.48 7.75 -6.59
N VAL A 140 9.09 8.41 -5.60
CA VAL A 140 9.93 9.61 -5.80
C VAL A 140 11.44 9.33 -5.73
N ILE A 141 11.84 8.18 -5.19
CA ILE A 141 13.24 7.74 -5.13
C ILE A 141 13.89 7.60 -6.50
N GLY A 142 15.15 8.02 -6.60
CA GLY A 142 15.91 8.10 -7.86
C GLY A 142 15.82 9.46 -8.56
N ILE A 143 14.98 10.39 -8.06
CA ILE A 143 14.96 11.78 -8.56
C ILE A 143 16.28 12.50 -8.29
N ASP A 144 16.94 12.18 -7.17
CA ASP A 144 18.27 12.62 -6.77
C ASP A 144 19.04 11.48 -6.08
N ASP A 145 20.17 11.79 -5.45
CA ASP A 145 21.10 10.81 -4.87
C ASP A 145 20.62 10.19 -3.54
N ARG A 146 19.51 10.64 -2.95
CA ARG A 146 18.99 10.07 -1.70
C ARG A 146 18.63 8.59 -1.86
N ASN A 147 19.03 7.78 -0.88
CA ASN A 147 18.63 6.38 -0.76
C ASN A 147 17.39 6.21 0.14
N GLN A 148 16.85 4.99 0.22
CA GLN A 148 15.68 4.70 1.06
C GLN A 148 15.85 5.18 2.52
N PHE A 149 17.01 4.97 3.14
CA PHE A 149 17.25 5.38 4.53
C PHE A 149 17.28 6.90 4.70
N ASP A 150 17.83 7.61 3.70
CA ASP A 150 17.80 9.08 3.67
C ASP A 150 16.37 9.59 3.63
N TYR A 151 15.48 8.97 2.85
CA TYR A 151 14.08 9.41 2.76
C TYR A 151 13.35 9.34 4.09
N TYR A 152 13.62 8.35 4.96
CA TYR A 152 13.06 8.35 6.31
C TYR A 152 13.63 9.47 7.17
N ARG A 153 14.96 9.62 7.20
CA ARG A 153 15.63 10.62 8.05
C ARG A 153 15.41 12.05 7.59
N ASP A 154 15.15 12.25 6.31
CA ASP A 154 14.89 13.56 5.73
C ASP A 154 13.47 14.05 6.06
N VAL A 155 12.51 13.21 6.47
CA VAL A 155 11.14 13.64 6.76
C VAL A 155 11.08 14.42 8.08
N PRO A 156 10.85 15.76 8.05
CA PRO A 156 10.79 16.53 9.28
C PRO A 156 9.61 16.11 10.15
N GLY A 157 9.87 15.84 11.43
CA GLY A 157 8.81 15.49 12.39
C GLY A 157 8.34 14.03 12.34
N LEU A 158 9.00 13.15 11.56
CA LEU A 158 8.64 11.73 11.49
C LEU A 158 8.58 11.06 12.88
N GLN A 159 9.55 11.33 13.77
CA GLN A 159 9.52 10.79 15.14
C GLN A 159 8.21 11.13 15.87
N ALA A 160 7.72 12.37 15.74
CA ALA A 160 6.49 12.80 16.41
C ALA A 160 5.25 12.10 15.85
N VAL A 161 5.26 11.72 14.56
CA VAL A 161 4.21 10.90 13.95
C VAL A 161 4.21 9.51 14.57
N ILE A 162 5.38 8.88 14.70
CA ILE A 162 5.56 7.55 15.28
C ILE A 162 5.12 7.55 16.75
N ASP A 163 5.61 8.51 17.54
CA ASP A 163 5.23 8.67 18.95
C ASP A 163 3.71 8.81 19.09
N ARG A 164 3.08 9.62 18.22
CA ARG A 164 1.63 9.82 18.25
C ARG A 164 0.85 8.55 17.85
N LEU A 165 1.34 7.77 16.90
CA LEU A 165 0.75 6.47 16.55
C LEU A 165 0.83 5.49 17.73
N HIS A 166 1.97 5.44 18.43
CA HIS A 166 2.15 4.64 19.64
C HIS A 166 1.24 5.09 20.78
N GLU A 167 1.05 6.40 20.99
CA GLU A 167 0.08 6.95 21.96
C GLU A 167 -1.35 6.50 21.67
N ARG A 168 -1.68 6.29 20.39
CA ARG A 168 -2.97 5.77 19.92
C ARG A 168 -3.05 4.24 19.97
N GLY A 169 -1.98 3.57 20.40
CA GLY A 169 -1.91 2.12 20.57
C GLY A 169 -1.61 1.35 19.28
N LEU A 170 -1.25 2.03 18.19
CA LEU A 170 -0.87 1.39 16.94
C LEU A 170 0.59 0.93 16.99
N ARG A 171 0.89 -0.11 16.21
CA ARG A 171 2.25 -0.53 15.88
C ARG A 171 2.71 0.17 14.61
N VAL A 172 4.00 0.47 14.53
CA VAL A 172 4.58 1.18 13.39
C VAL A 172 5.59 0.29 12.70
N PHE A 173 5.47 0.19 11.38
CA PHE A 173 6.39 -0.51 10.52
C PHE A 173 7.05 0.46 9.56
N VAL A 174 8.32 0.20 9.26
CA VAL A 174 9.04 0.80 8.14
C VAL A 174 9.21 -0.25 7.04
N ASP A 175 9.16 0.17 5.78
CA ASP A 175 9.50 -0.70 4.65
C ASP A 175 11.01 -0.76 4.38
N TYR A 176 11.45 -1.90 3.85
CA TYR A 176 12.79 -2.10 3.29
C TYR A 176 12.68 -2.52 1.83
N ASN A 177 13.32 -1.76 0.94
CA ASN A 177 13.31 -1.97 -0.51
C ASN A 177 14.67 -2.55 -0.96
N PRO A 178 14.81 -3.87 -1.17
CA PRO A 178 16.08 -4.48 -1.57
C PRO A 178 16.52 -4.12 -2.99
N TRP A 179 15.59 -3.64 -3.82
CA TRP A 179 15.87 -3.21 -5.19
C TRP A 179 16.56 -1.84 -5.25
N ASP A 180 16.59 -1.09 -4.13
CA ASP A 180 17.31 0.17 -4.04
C ASP A 180 18.84 -0.06 -3.93
N THR A 181 19.45 -0.35 -5.07
CA THR A 181 20.88 -0.68 -5.24
C THR A 181 21.69 0.38 -5.99
N GLY A 182 20.99 1.37 -6.57
CA GLY A 182 21.51 2.34 -7.54
C GLY A 182 21.61 3.77 -7.01
N THR A 183 20.91 4.09 -5.92
CA THR A 183 21.09 5.34 -5.19
C THR A 183 22.40 5.34 -4.39
N ARG A 184 22.71 6.45 -3.72
CA ARG A 184 23.92 6.58 -2.91
C ARG A 184 23.95 5.51 -1.82
N ARG A 185 25.00 4.69 -1.77
CA ARG A 185 25.14 3.66 -0.73
C ARG A 185 25.47 4.28 0.63
N SER A 186 24.86 3.73 1.68
CA SER A 186 25.17 4.07 3.07
C SER A 186 26.59 3.61 3.44
N ALA A 187 27.12 4.18 4.53
CA ALA A 187 28.44 3.78 5.04
C ALA A 187 28.44 2.36 5.63
N ARG A 188 27.28 1.91 6.11
CA ARG A 188 27.05 0.56 6.62
C ARG A 188 26.38 -0.31 5.56
N PRO A 189 26.54 -1.65 5.64
CA PRO A 189 25.68 -2.57 4.91
C PRO A 189 24.20 -2.36 5.25
N ASP A 190 23.29 -2.64 4.32
CA ASP A 190 21.86 -2.35 4.47
C ASP A 190 21.22 -2.99 5.70
N ALA A 191 21.63 -4.22 6.05
CA ALA A 191 21.14 -4.89 7.26
C ALA A 191 21.48 -4.12 8.54
N GLU A 192 22.71 -3.59 8.63
CA GLU A 192 23.14 -2.79 9.79
C GLU A 192 22.56 -1.38 9.76
N GLU A 193 22.37 -0.82 8.57
CA GLU A 193 21.76 0.50 8.39
C GLU A 193 20.26 0.48 8.77
N LEU A 194 19.54 -0.55 8.33
CA LEU A 194 18.14 -0.75 8.69
C LEU A 194 17.98 -1.02 10.18
N ALA A 195 18.83 -1.89 10.77
CA ALA A 195 18.82 -2.14 12.21
C ALA A 195 19.06 -0.85 13.02
N ALA A 196 19.93 0.05 12.54
CA ALA A 196 20.13 1.34 13.18
C ALA A 196 18.93 2.27 13.00
N LEU A 197 18.29 2.27 11.83
CA LEU A 197 17.11 3.09 11.56
C LEU A 197 15.92 2.68 12.45
N VAL A 198 15.67 1.38 12.60
CA VAL A 198 14.57 0.90 13.45
C VAL A 198 14.81 1.21 14.93
N GLU A 199 16.06 1.16 15.40
CA GLU A 199 16.41 1.58 16.76
C GLU A 199 16.31 3.10 16.95
N GLU A 200 16.70 3.87 15.93
CA GLU A 200 16.65 5.33 15.94
C GLU A 200 15.21 5.84 16.09
N PHE A 201 14.27 5.27 15.33
CA PHE A 201 12.87 5.67 15.34
C PHE A 201 12.01 4.92 16.36
N GLY A 202 12.50 3.81 16.91
CA GLY A 202 11.78 2.99 17.88
C GLY A 202 10.56 2.28 17.30
N VAL A 203 10.60 1.91 16.01
CA VAL A 203 9.49 1.19 15.34
C VAL A 203 9.39 -0.27 15.77
N ASP A 204 8.25 -0.88 15.51
CA ASP A 204 7.87 -2.20 16.04
C ASP A 204 8.16 -3.36 15.06
N GLY A 205 8.23 -3.06 13.77
CA GLY A 205 8.51 -4.06 12.76
C GLY A 205 9.05 -3.51 11.44
N VAL A 206 9.47 -4.44 10.59
CA VAL A 206 9.97 -4.18 9.24
C VAL A 206 9.07 -4.90 8.24
N PHE A 207 8.54 -4.11 7.31
CA PHE A 207 7.80 -4.59 6.14
C PHE A 207 8.78 -4.85 4.99
N LEU A 208 8.87 -6.08 4.52
CA LEU A 208 9.82 -6.46 3.47
C LEU A 208 9.14 -6.38 2.10
N ASP A 209 9.60 -5.44 1.27
CA ASP A 209 9.11 -5.25 -0.10
C ASP A 209 9.89 -6.15 -1.07
N THR A 210 9.19 -6.85 -1.96
CA THR A 210 9.75 -7.80 -2.96
C THR A 210 10.51 -8.99 -2.35
N MET A 211 10.34 -9.26 -1.05
CA MET A 211 11.05 -10.32 -0.32
C MET A 211 10.11 -11.16 0.52
N LYS A 212 10.06 -12.46 0.21
CA LYS A 212 9.35 -13.46 1.02
C LYS A 212 10.00 -13.71 2.37
N GLU A 213 11.31 -13.45 2.47
CA GLU A 213 12.14 -13.67 3.64
C GLU A 213 13.35 -12.72 3.60
N GLY A 214 13.79 -12.27 4.77
CA GLY A 214 15.10 -11.66 4.95
C GLY A 214 16.21 -12.71 4.87
N ASP A 215 17.36 -12.33 4.33
CA ASP A 215 18.56 -13.16 4.40
C ASP A 215 19.07 -13.29 5.85
N SER A 216 19.98 -14.23 6.08
CA SER A 216 20.50 -14.49 7.44
C SER A 216 21.18 -13.28 8.09
N ALA A 217 21.80 -12.39 7.31
CA ALA A 217 22.48 -11.21 7.85
C ALA A 217 21.45 -10.15 8.27
N LEU A 218 20.43 -9.91 7.44
CA LEU A 218 19.32 -9.01 7.73
C LEU A 218 18.55 -9.46 8.98
N VAL A 219 18.14 -10.74 9.02
CA VAL A 219 17.43 -11.30 10.16
C VAL A 219 18.27 -11.21 11.43
N ALA A 220 19.56 -11.56 11.37
CA ALA A 220 20.43 -11.47 12.54
C ALA A 220 20.58 -10.03 13.06
N ALA A 221 20.73 -9.05 12.17
CA ALA A 221 20.84 -7.64 12.54
C ALA A 221 19.55 -7.14 13.22
N LEU A 222 18.38 -7.46 12.65
CA LEU A 222 17.09 -7.03 13.16
C LEU A 222 16.69 -7.72 14.47
N LEU A 223 17.04 -9.00 14.65
CA LEU A 223 16.84 -9.71 15.92
C LEU A 223 17.79 -9.27 17.04
N ALA A 224 18.90 -8.60 16.70
CA ALA A 224 19.86 -8.08 17.67
C ALA A 224 19.46 -6.72 18.26
N THR A 225 18.48 -6.03 17.64
CA THR A 225 17.92 -4.76 18.13
C THR A 225 17.16 -4.92 19.45
N ARG A 226 16.82 -3.79 20.09
CA ARG A 226 16.10 -3.78 21.37
C ARG A 226 14.88 -2.84 21.34
N PRO A 227 13.65 -3.35 21.29
CA PRO A 227 13.27 -4.78 21.24
C PRO A 227 13.62 -5.42 19.88
N PRO A 228 13.71 -6.76 19.79
CA PRO A 228 13.91 -7.45 18.52
C PRO A 228 12.74 -7.16 17.56
N GLN A 229 13.05 -6.90 16.29
CA GLN A 229 12.03 -6.52 15.31
C GLN A 229 11.18 -7.71 14.84
N VAL A 230 9.92 -7.40 14.55
CA VAL A 230 9.00 -8.29 13.83
C VAL A 230 9.20 -8.13 12.33
N LEU A 231 9.27 -9.23 11.59
CA LEU A 231 9.44 -9.22 10.14
C LEU A 231 8.16 -9.61 9.45
N GLU A 232 7.75 -8.80 8.48
CA GLU A 232 6.59 -9.04 7.63
C GLU A 232 7.03 -9.25 6.17
N GLY A 233 7.13 -10.53 5.78
CA GLY A 233 7.57 -10.93 4.43
C GLY A 233 6.44 -10.93 3.39
N GLU A 234 6.79 -10.72 2.13
CA GLU A 234 5.85 -10.70 1.00
C GLU A 234 5.33 -12.09 0.61
N SER A 235 4.06 -12.13 0.19
CA SER A 235 3.41 -13.29 -0.42
C SER A 235 3.37 -14.47 0.55
N ARG A 236 4.23 -15.49 0.37
CA ARG A 236 4.31 -16.66 1.24
C ARG A 236 5.66 -16.71 1.93
N VAL A 237 5.65 -16.74 3.25
CA VAL A 237 6.85 -17.08 4.02
C VAL A 237 7.25 -18.54 3.72
N PRO A 238 8.51 -18.82 3.36
CA PRO A 238 8.99 -20.19 3.21
C PRO A 238 8.92 -20.94 4.53
N ASN A 239 8.52 -22.21 4.50
CA ASN A 239 8.22 -22.95 5.72
C ASN A 239 9.43 -23.03 6.68
N GLN A 240 10.65 -23.06 6.14
CA GLN A 240 11.90 -23.08 6.90
C GLN A 240 12.20 -21.76 7.63
N ARG A 241 11.58 -20.65 7.21
CA ARG A 241 11.74 -19.31 7.78
C ARG A 241 10.56 -18.85 8.62
N ILE A 242 9.52 -19.66 8.75
CA ILE A 242 8.37 -19.29 9.58
C ILE A 242 8.75 -19.06 11.05
N GLN A 243 9.84 -19.66 11.53
CA GLN A 243 10.34 -19.49 12.88
C GLN A 243 11.01 -18.12 13.14
N ASP A 244 11.46 -17.43 12.08
CA ASP A 244 12.13 -16.13 12.17
C ASP A 244 11.42 -14.97 11.46
N HIS A 245 10.22 -15.23 10.92
CA HIS A 245 9.31 -14.24 10.36
C HIS A 245 7.92 -14.42 10.96
N GLN A 246 7.52 -13.52 11.87
CA GLN A 246 6.28 -13.66 12.63
C GLN A 246 5.05 -13.19 11.86
N LEU A 247 5.24 -12.38 10.81
CA LEU A 247 4.20 -11.85 9.96
C LEU A 247 4.48 -12.15 8.48
N SER A 248 3.43 -12.16 7.67
CA SER A 248 3.54 -12.05 6.21
C SER A 248 2.35 -11.32 5.63
N TRP A 249 2.59 -10.57 4.54
CA TRP A 249 1.51 -9.96 3.79
C TRP A 249 1.18 -10.82 2.57
N ALA A 250 0.05 -11.52 2.67
CA ALA A 250 -0.39 -12.60 1.79
C ALA A 250 -0.91 -12.07 0.44
N GLN A 251 -0.01 -11.45 -0.30
CA GLN A 251 -0.34 -10.76 -1.53
C GLN A 251 -0.74 -11.74 -2.65
N TRP A 252 -1.89 -11.47 -3.27
CA TRP A 252 -2.42 -12.21 -4.42
C TRP A 252 -2.66 -13.71 -4.15
N PHE A 253 -3.37 -14.03 -3.07
CA PHE A 253 -3.77 -15.40 -2.77
C PHE A 253 -5.14 -15.67 -3.37
N ALA A 254 -5.21 -16.54 -4.37
CA ALA A 254 -6.50 -17.05 -4.82
C ALA A 254 -6.96 -18.16 -3.88
N ASP A 255 -8.27 -18.22 -3.68
CA ASP A 255 -8.90 -19.21 -2.81
C ASP A 255 -9.63 -20.28 -3.64
N SER A 256 -10.00 -21.39 -3.00
CA SER A 256 -10.89 -22.41 -3.57
C SER A 256 -12.36 -22.04 -3.36
N ALA A 257 -13.28 -22.75 -4.05
CA ALA A 257 -14.73 -22.51 -3.96
C ALA A 257 -15.22 -22.56 -2.51
N ALA A 258 -15.01 -23.70 -1.84
CA ALA A 258 -15.01 -23.75 -0.39
C ALA A 258 -13.71 -23.10 0.14
N PRO A 259 -13.76 -22.26 1.19
CA PRO A 259 -12.57 -21.60 1.73
C PRO A 259 -11.44 -22.58 2.04
N GLY A 260 -10.29 -22.37 1.43
CA GLY A 260 -9.09 -23.15 1.65
C GLY A 260 -8.37 -22.76 2.95
N VAL A 261 -7.30 -23.49 3.24
CA VAL A 261 -6.49 -23.32 4.47
C VAL A 261 -5.15 -22.65 4.12
N MET A 262 -4.91 -21.46 4.66
CA MET A 262 -3.64 -20.74 4.49
C MET A 262 -2.50 -21.51 5.18
N ARG A 263 -1.49 -21.90 4.40
CA ARG A 263 -0.45 -22.84 4.85
C ARG A 263 0.34 -22.32 6.05
N ALA A 264 0.78 -21.06 6.02
CA ALA A 264 1.60 -20.49 7.09
C ALA A 264 0.88 -20.49 8.42
N HIS A 265 -0.38 -20.05 8.39
CA HIS A 265 -1.19 -19.96 9.57
C HIS A 265 -1.68 -21.32 10.08
N TRP A 266 -1.90 -22.31 9.20
CA TRP A 266 -2.11 -23.69 9.64
C TRP A 266 -0.88 -24.28 10.32
N PHE A 267 0.31 -24.04 9.77
CA PHE A 267 1.55 -24.52 10.36
C PHE A 267 1.78 -23.90 11.74
N GLU A 268 1.71 -22.57 11.84
CA GLU A 268 1.86 -21.82 13.09
C GLU A 268 0.71 -20.82 13.26
N ARG A 269 -0.22 -21.14 14.19
CA ARG A 269 -1.43 -20.34 14.47
C ARG A 269 -1.13 -18.92 14.95
N ARG A 270 0.06 -18.69 15.52
CA ARG A 270 0.53 -17.38 15.98
C ARG A 270 1.11 -16.53 14.84
N HIS A 271 1.36 -17.11 13.66
CA HIS A 271 1.83 -16.37 12.48
C HIS A 271 0.67 -15.61 11.86
N MET A 272 0.64 -14.30 12.01
CA MET A 272 -0.43 -13.47 11.47
C MET A 272 -0.14 -13.12 10.02
N MET A 273 -1.13 -13.39 9.16
CA MET A 273 -1.05 -13.07 7.74
C MET A 273 -1.98 -11.91 7.44
N HIS A 274 -1.52 -10.94 6.66
CA HIS A 274 -2.36 -9.83 6.20
C HIS A 274 -2.68 -10.01 4.71
N GLY A 275 -3.91 -10.44 4.41
CA GLY A 275 -4.38 -10.61 3.03
C GLY A 275 -4.54 -9.27 2.29
N VAL A 276 -4.15 -9.23 1.01
CA VAL A 276 -4.30 -8.03 0.16
C VAL A 276 -4.36 -8.31 -1.34
N ARG A 277 -5.29 -7.64 -2.04
CA ARG A 277 -5.33 -7.44 -3.49
C ARG A 277 -5.48 -5.95 -3.81
N ARG A 278 -4.35 -5.25 -3.80
CA ARG A 278 -4.28 -3.78 -3.89
C ARG A 278 -4.95 -3.14 -5.11
N TRP A 279 -5.12 -3.84 -6.22
CA TRP A 279 -5.75 -3.29 -7.43
C TRP A 279 -7.22 -3.67 -7.61
N ASN A 280 -7.79 -4.45 -6.71
CA ASN A 280 -9.19 -4.88 -6.77
C ASN A 280 -10.10 -3.90 -6.01
N ARG A 281 -11.35 -3.71 -6.46
CA ARG A 281 -12.35 -2.88 -5.74
C ARG A 281 -13.35 -3.69 -4.93
N ASP A 282 -13.30 -5.01 -5.05
CA ASP A 282 -14.06 -5.97 -4.27
C ASP A 282 -13.10 -6.83 -3.42
N HIS A 283 -13.13 -6.59 -2.12
CA HIS A 283 -12.27 -7.27 -1.14
C HIS A 283 -12.98 -8.42 -0.42
N SER A 284 -14.20 -8.79 -0.84
CA SER A 284 -14.98 -9.81 -0.16
C SER A 284 -14.30 -11.19 -0.15
N ASP A 285 -13.54 -11.55 -1.18
CA ASP A 285 -12.78 -12.82 -1.19
C ASP A 285 -11.69 -12.85 -0.11
N GLU A 286 -10.91 -11.78 0.02
CA GLU A 286 -9.83 -11.67 1.01
C GLU A 286 -10.39 -11.63 2.43
N LEU A 287 -11.46 -10.87 2.64
CA LEU A 287 -12.15 -10.77 3.92
C LEU A 287 -12.74 -12.11 4.37
N GLN A 288 -13.37 -12.84 3.44
CA GLN A 288 -13.90 -14.18 3.72
C GLN A 288 -12.78 -15.18 4.00
N ALA A 289 -11.70 -15.18 3.21
CA ALA A 289 -10.56 -16.05 3.43
C ALA A 289 -9.92 -15.77 4.79
N ALA A 290 -9.71 -14.50 5.14
CA ALA A 290 -9.15 -14.09 6.42
C ALA A 290 -10.04 -14.52 7.60
N TRP A 291 -11.36 -14.31 7.49
CA TRP A 291 -12.32 -14.73 8.51
C TRP A 291 -12.30 -16.25 8.75
N MET A 292 -12.26 -17.04 7.68
CA MET A 292 -12.28 -18.51 7.76
C MET A 292 -10.98 -19.12 8.28
N ASN A 293 -9.87 -18.40 8.11
CA ASN A 293 -8.54 -18.83 8.55
C ASN A 293 -8.14 -18.24 9.91
N GLY A 294 -8.81 -17.18 10.38
CA GLY A 294 -8.44 -16.46 11.60
C GLY A 294 -7.28 -15.47 11.42
N THR A 295 -7.03 -15.03 10.18
CA THR A 295 -5.94 -14.09 9.83
C THR A 295 -6.45 -12.66 9.67
N GLY A 296 -5.54 -11.74 9.35
CA GLY A 296 -5.79 -10.32 9.19
C GLY A 296 -5.81 -9.84 7.73
N ILE A 297 -5.86 -8.52 7.58
CA ILE A 297 -5.96 -7.79 6.31
C ILE A 297 -4.92 -6.67 6.29
N LEU A 298 -4.25 -6.50 5.14
CA LEU A 298 -3.47 -5.31 4.85
C LEU A 298 -4.38 -4.34 4.10
N VAL A 299 -4.83 -3.29 4.79
CA VAL A 299 -5.67 -2.25 4.21
C VAL A 299 -4.83 -1.39 3.30
N TRP A 300 -5.21 -1.35 2.03
CA TRP A 300 -4.49 -0.63 1.00
C TRP A 300 -5.46 -0.01 -0.02
N ASP A 301 -5.89 1.22 0.25
CA ASP A 301 -6.90 1.93 -0.54
C ASP A 301 -6.32 3.02 -1.47
N ALA A 302 -5.17 3.60 -1.09
CA ALA A 302 -4.35 4.48 -1.90
C ALA A 302 -3.09 3.72 -2.37
N VAL A 303 -3.06 3.27 -3.62
CA VAL A 303 -1.95 2.45 -4.15
C VAL A 303 -0.91 3.32 -4.82
N PHE A 304 0.23 3.51 -4.15
CA PHE A 304 1.35 4.32 -4.65
C PHE A 304 0.91 5.74 -5.08
N GLY A 305 0.04 6.35 -4.28
CA GLY A 305 -0.54 7.67 -4.58
C GLY A 305 -1.61 7.66 -5.68
N VAL A 306 -2.33 6.55 -5.81
CA VAL A 306 -3.53 6.45 -6.67
C VAL A 306 -4.69 5.84 -5.91
N TRP A 307 -5.84 6.50 -5.98
CA TRP A 307 -7.04 6.00 -5.32
C TRP A 307 -7.62 4.74 -5.99
N VAL A 308 -7.65 3.63 -5.24
CA VAL A 308 -8.36 2.39 -5.59
C VAL A 308 -9.64 2.24 -4.77
N GLY A 309 -9.62 2.65 -3.50
CA GLY A 309 -10.77 2.81 -2.62
C GLY A 309 -11.48 1.52 -2.20
N TRP A 310 -12.06 1.51 -1.01
CA TRP A 310 -12.89 0.40 -0.52
C TRP A 310 -14.37 0.82 -0.53
N ASN A 311 -15.24 -0.07 -0.99
CA ASN A 311 -16.68 0.19 -0.97
C ASN A 311 -17.25 0.05 0.47
N PRO A 312 -18.39 0.69 0.78
CA PRO A 312 -18.98 0.64 2.13
C PRO A 312 -19.29 -0.77 2.65
N ARG A 313 -19.67 -1.72 1.77
CA ARG A 313 -19.91 -3.11 2.14
C ARG A 313 -18.63 -3.75 2.70
N ASP A 314 -17.51 -3.60 2.00
CA ASP A 314 -16.24 -4.22 2.38
C ASP A 314 -15.65 -3.55 3.63
N GLU A 315 -15.72 -2.22 3.76
CA GLU A 315 -15.33 -1.50 4.99
C GLU A 315 -16.15 -1.97 6.20
N SER A 316 -17.47 -2.10 6.04
CA SER A 316 -18.34 -2.59 7.12
C SER A 316 -18.11 -4.07 7.46
N THR A 317 -17.72 -4.87 6.46
CA THR A 317 -17.36 -6.29 6.63
C THR A 317 -16.04 -6.44 7.38
N LEU A 318 -15.04 -5.61 7.09
CA LEU A 318 -13.80 -5.55 7.86
C LEU A 318 -14.10 -5.12 9.31
N ARG A 319 -14.86 -4.04 9.50
CA ARG A 319 -15.19 -3.52 10.84
C ARG A 319 -15.87 -4.56 11.74
N ARG A 320 -16.87 -5.29 11.23
CA ARG A 320 -17.52 -6.38 12.00
C ARG A 320 -16.60 -7.58 12.23
N MET A 321 -15.74 -7.91 11.27
CA MET A 321 -14.75 -8.97 11.40
C MET A 321 -13.77 -8.67 12.52
N LEU A 322 -13.15 -7.48 12.51
CA LEU A 322 -12.17 -7.05 13.50
C LEU A 322 -12.73 -7.01 14.91
N ARG A 323 -13.99 -6.55 15.07
CA ARG A 323 -14.67 -6.54 16.36
C ARG A 323 -14.74 -7.94 16.97
N ALA A 324 -15.13 -8.93 16.17
CA ALA A 324 -15.20 -10.32 16.62
C ALA A 324 -13.80 -10.93 16.85
N GLN A 325 -12.86 -10.72 15.93
CA GLN A 325 -11.49 -11.24 16.03
C GLN A 325 -10.77 -10.73 17.28
N ARG A 326 -10.86 -9.42 17.58
CA ARG A 326 -10.25 -8.80 18.77
C ARG A 326 -10.91 -9.21 20.09
N ALA A 327 -12.20 -9.54 20.07
CA ALA A 327 -12.90 -10.00 21.26
C ALA A 327 -12.68 -11.49 21.56
N LEU A 328 -12.30 -12.27 20.53
CA LEU A 328 -12.17 -13.72 20.58
C LEU A 328 -10.76 -14.21 20.20
N SER A 329 -9.73 -13.37 20.35
CA SER A 329 -8.37 -13.66 19.87
C SER A 329 -7.78 -14.91 20.50
N ASP A 330 -8.02 -15.16 21.80
CA ASP A 330 -7.53 -16.35 22.49
C ASP A 330 -8.01 -17.64 21.79
N LEU A 331 -9.25 -17.64 21.31
CA LEU A 331 -9.84 -18.77 20.60
C LEU A 331 -9.25 -18.95 19.20
N LEU A 332 -8.96 -17.85 18.49
CA LEU A 332 -8.39 -17.88 17.14
C LEU A 332 -6.89 -18.23 17.13
N VAL A 333 -6.17 -17.88 18.21
CA VAL A 333 -4.72 -18.09 18.33
C VAL A 333 -4.39 -19.42 19.01
N ALA A 334 -5.06 -19.74 20.13
CA ALA A 334 -4.75 -20.91 20.96
C ALA A 334 -5.80 -22.04 20.86
N GLY A 335 -6.96 -21.79 20.28
CA GLY A 335 -8.02 -22.80 20.14
C GLY A 335 -7.72 -23.87 19.10
N GLU A 336 -8.40 -25.00 19.23
CA GLU A 336 -8.41 -26.04 18.20
C GLU A 336 -9.23 -25.57 17.00
N TRP A 337 -8.63 -25.66 15.81
CA TRP A 337 -9.26 -25.29 14.55
C TRP A 337 -9.59 -26.51 13.69
N ALA A 338 -10.86 -26.64 13.30
CA ALA A 338 -11.32 -27.61 12.32
C ALA A 338 -11.94 -26.87 11.11
N PRO A 339 -11.19 -26.72 10.00
CA PRO A 339 -11.67 -26.02 8.81
C PRO A 339 -12.79 -26.80 8.11
N LEU A 340 -13.81 -26.10 7.63
CA LEU A 340 -14.93 -26.70 6.90
C LEU A 340 -15.60 -27.83 7.69
N GLU A 341 -15.88 -27.57 8.97
CA GLU A 341 -16.56 -28.49 9.87
C GLU A 341 -17.83 -27.85 10.42
N GLY A 342 -18.92 -28.62 10.44
CA GLY A 342 -20.16 -28.27 11.14
C GLY A 342 -21.29 -27.71 10.29
N ALA A 343 -21.07 -27.41 9.00
CA ALA A 343 -22.12 -26.89 8.12
C ALA A 343 -23.22 -27.93 7.80
N THR A 344 -24.47 -27.50 7.65
CA THR A 344 -25.55 -28.33 7.09
C THR A 344 -25.37 -28.56 5.58
N ALA A 345 -25.94 -29.64 5.05
CA ALA A 345 -25.94 -29.88 3.59
C ALA A 345 -26.67 -28.76 2.82
N GLU A 346 -27.71 -28.17 3.41
CA GLU A 346 -28.44 -27.03 2.84
C GLU A 346 -27.55 -25.78 2.76
N ALA A 347 -26.81 -25.46 3.83
CA ALA A 347 -25.86 -24.35 3.84
C ALA A 347 -24.78 -24.54 2.77
N ILE A 348 -24.14 -25.72 2.71
CA ILE A 348 -23.10 -26.03 1.72
C ILE A 348 -23.64 -25.91 0.29
N ALA A 349 -24.84 -26.45 0.03
CA ALA A 349 -25.47 -26.36 -1.29
C ALA A 349 -25.79 -24.91 -1.70
N ALA A 350 -25.97 -24.01 -0.74
CA ALA A 350 -26.16 -22.58 -0.97
C ALA A 350 -24.84 -21.78 -1.04
N GLY A 351 -23.68 -22.43 -0.95
CA GLY A 351 -22.37 -21.75 -0.91
C GLY A 351 -22.05 -21.10 0.44
N VAL A 352 -22.69 -21.56 1.52
CA VAL A 352 -22.42 -21.15 2.90
C VAL A 352 -21.53 -22.19 3.59
N TYR A 353 -20.34 -21.74 4.01
CA TYR A 353 -19.32 -22.60 4.59
C TYR A 353 -19.04 -22.20 6.04
N VAL A 354 -18.66 -23.19 6.85
CA VAL A 354 -18.45 -23.02 8.30
C VAL A 354 -17.13 -23.65 8.73
N SER A 355 -16.34 -22.96 9.55
CA SER A 355 -15.19 -23.54 10.26
C SER A 355 -15.38 -23.44 11.77
N ARG A 356 -14.85 -24.42 12.51
CA ARG A 356 -14.99 -24.50 13.96
C ARG A 356 -13.70 -24.12 14.67
N TRP A 357 -13.83 -23.33 15.73
CA TRP A 357 -12.77 -22.97 16.67
C TRP A 357 -13.23 -23.31 18.08
N SER A 358 -12.45 -24.06 18.85
CA SER A 358 -12.85 -24.43 20.23
C SER A 358 -11.73 -24.28 21.25
N LEU A 359 -12.07 -23.69 22.40
CA LEU A 359 -11.19 -23.55 23.57
C LEU A 359 -12.05 -23.53 24.83
N ASP A 360 -11.72 -24.36 25.81
CA ASP A 360 -12.31 -24.35 27.16
C ASP A 360 -13.85 -24.29 27.22
N GLY A 361 -14.51 -25.08 26.37
CA GLY A 361 -15.97 -25.15 26.31
C GLY A 361 -16.65 -23.96 25.63
N THR A 362 -15.87 -23.10 24.97
CA THR A 362 -16.32 -22.03 24.07
C THR A 362 -16.02 -22.44 22.64
N THR A 363 -17.00 -22.31 21.75
CA THR A 363 -16.86 -22.63 20.32
C THR A 363 -17.27 -21.44 19.47
N LEU A 364 -16.39 -20.96 18.57
CA LEU A 364 -16.74 -20.01 17.53
C LEU A 364 -16.87 -20.76 16.21
N TRP A 365 -17.97 -20.49 15.52
CA TRP A 365 -18.22 -20.90 14.16
C TRP A 365 -18.04 -19.69 13.26
N THR A 366 -16.98 -19.69 12.44
CA THR A 366 -16.78 -18.67 11.42
C THR A 366 -17.53 -19.10 10.16
N ILE A 367 -18.36 -18.22 9.61
CA ILE A 367 -19.27 -18.51 8.52
C ILE A 367 -19.05 -17.51 7.39
N VAL A 368 -19.06 -17.98 6.14
CA VAL A 368 -19.01 -17.14 4.94
C VAL A 368 -20.11 -17.52 3.96
N ASN A 369 -20.57 -16.56 3.16
CA ASN A 369 -21.49 -16.77 2.06
C ASN A 369 -20.82 -16.39 0.74
N ARG A 370 -20.55 -17.40 -0.10
CA ARG A 370 -19.94 -17.21 -1.43
C ARG A 370 -20.93 -16.67 -2.47
N GLY A 371 -22.24 -16.73 -2.18
CA GLY A 371 -23.30 -16.30 -3.09
C GLY A 371 -23.61 -14.81 -3.06
N ASP A 372 -24.36 -14.37 -4.06
CA ASP A 372 -24.75 -12.96 -4.28
C ASP A 372 -26.09 -12.58 -3.64
N ALA A 373 -26.66 -13.47 -2.83
CA ALA A 373 -27.88 -13.23 -2.07
C ALA A 373 -27.67 -13.58 -0.61
N ASP A 374 -28.32 -12.84 0.29
CA ASP A 374 -28.35 -13.16 1.71
C ASP A 374 -28.87 -14.59 1.93
N TRP A 375 -28.18 -15.33 2.78
CA TRP A 375 -28.64 -16.63 3.24
C TRP A 375 -29.21 -16.52 4.66
N ARG A 376 -30.32 -17.23 4.94
CA ARG A 376 -30.98 -17.22 6.25
C ARG A 376 -31.33 -18.65 6.68
N GLY A 377 -30.93 -19.02 7.90
CA GLY A 377 -31.24 -20.33 8.49
C GLY A 377 -30.32 -20.68 9.65
N ASP A 378 -30.37 -21.94 10.10
CA ASP A 378 -29.35 -22.50 11.00
C ASP A 378 -28.24 -23.17 10.16
N PRO A 379 -27.03 -22.57 10.08
CA PRO A 379 -25.98 -23.13 9.25
C PRO A 379 -25.34 -24.37 9.89
N LEU A 380 -25.63 -24.67 11.16
CA LEU A 380 -24.95 -25.69 11.95
C LEU A 380 -25.71 -27.02 11.97
N ALA A 381 -25.04 -28.10 11.59
CA ALA A 381 -25.62 -29.45 11.58
C ALA A 381 -25.79 -30.04 12.98
N ALA A 382 -24.93 -29.66 13.92
CA ALA A 382 -25.00 -30.13 15.29
C ALA A 382 -26.13 -29.42 16.05
N THR A 383 -26.97 -30.19 16.73
CA THR A 383 -27.99 -29.65 17.64
C THR A 383 -27.32 -29.01 18.84
N LEU A 384 -27.74 -27.79 19.21
CA LEU A 384 -27.27 -27.11 20.40
C LEU A 384 -27.58 -27.96 21.66
N PRO A 385 -26.57 -28.34 22.48
CA PRO A 385 -26.80 -29.13 23.68
C PRO A 385 -27.76 -28.44 24.66
N ALA A 386 -28.54 -29.23 25.40
CA ALA A 386 -29.44 -28.67 26.41
C ALA A 386 -28.65 -27.87 27.47
N GLY A 387 -29.03 -26.60 27.68
CA GLY A 387 -28.33 -25.69 28.59
C GLY A 387 -27.10 -24.99 28.01
N ALA A 388 -26.73 -25.29 26.76
CA ALA A 388 -25.76 -24.47 26.02
C ALA A 388 -26.40 -23.17 25.55
N ARG A 389 -25.57 -22.16 25.32
CA ARG A 389 -26.00 -20.83 24.83
C ARG A 389 -25.37 -20.57 23.48
N ARG A 390 -26.10 -19.89 22.60
CA ARG A 390 -25.67 -19.58 21.23
C ARG A 390 -25.90 -18.11 20.95
N HIS A 391 -24.87 -17.41 20.48
CA HIS A 391 -24.92 -15.97 20.18
C HIS A 391 -24.39 -15.73 18.78
N GLU A 392 -25.05 -14.88 18.00
CA GLU A 392 -24.48 -14.38 16.75
C GLU A 392 -23.66 -13.12 17.09
N VAL A 393 -22.35 -13.20 16.91
CA VAL A 393 -21.38 -12.20 17.40
C VAL A 393 -21.08 -11.07 16.41
N THR A 394 -21.50 -11.20 15.16
CA THR A 394 -21.21 -10.19 14.12
C THR A 394 -22.38 -9.23 13.85
N ALA A 395 -23.58 -9.60 14.29
CA ALA A 395 -24.84 -8.85 14.25
C ALA A 395 -25.40 -8.60 15.67
N GLY A 396 -24.78 -9.19 16.70
CA GLY A 396 -25.09 -8.87 18.10
C GLY A 396 -26.33 -9.54 18.67
N VAL A 397 -26.69 -10.73 18.19
CA VAL A 397 -27.93 -11.41 18.55
C VAL A 397 -27.67 -12.43 19.66
N ARG A 398 -28.36 -12.29 20.80
CA ARG A 398 -28.37 -13.33 21.86
C ARG A 398 -29.35 -14.45 21.53
N ASP A 399 -29.03 -15.67 21.98
CA ASP A 399 -29.86 -16.87 21.82
C ASP A 399 -30.30 -17.11 20.37
N ALA A 400 -29.37 -16.87 19.45
CA ALA A 400 -29.61 -16.91 18.01
C ALA A 400 -30.00 -18.34 17.57
N ARG A 401 -31.16 -18.45 16.91
CA ARG A 401 -31.64 -19.72 16.33
C ARG A 401 -31.47 -19.78 14.81
N GLU A 402 -31.54 -18.62 14.18
CA GLU A 402 -31.28 -18.42 12.77
C GLU A 402 -30.23 -17.31 12.63
N VAL A 403 -29.43 -17.41 11.58
CA VAL A 403 -28.37 -16.48 11.23
C VAL A 403 -28.67 -15.95 9.84
N THR A 404 -28.48 -14.65 9.64
CA THR A 404 -28.38 -14.07 8.29
C THR A 404 -26.92 -13.93 7.94
N VAL A 405 -26.49 -14.59 6.87
CA VAL A 405 -25.14 -14.43 6.31
C VAL A 405 -25.27 -13.56 5.06
N PRO A 406 -24.86 -12.27 5.09
CA PRO A 406 -25.05 -11.37 3.97
C PRO A 406 -24.43 -11.91 2.68
N ALA A 407 -25.01 -11.54 1.53
CA ALA A 407 -24.41 -11.79 0.23
C ALA A 407 -22.94 -11.36 0.22
N ARG A 408 -22.05 -12.22 -0.29
CA ARG A 408 -20.59 -11.97 -0.31
C ARG A 408 -19.99 -11.65 1.07
N GLY A 409 -20.69 -11.95 2.15
CA GLY A 409 -20.34 -11.50 3.50
C GLY A 409 -19.94 -12.64 4.44
N ILE A 410 -19.82 -12.27 5.71
CA ILE A 410 -19.46 -13.17 6.80
C ILE A 410 -20.56 -13.23 7.88
N ALA A 411 -20.49 -14.22 8.76
CA ALA A 411 -21.19 -14.25 10.04
C ALA A 411 -20.37 -15.04 11.08
N GLY A 412 -20.70 -14.90 12.35
CA GLY A 412 -20.01 -15.56 13.45
C GLY A 412 -20.97 -16.03 14.52
N VAL A 413 -20.91 -17.30 14.88
CA VAL A 413 -21.74 -17.86 15.95
C VAL A 413 -20.85 -18.34 17.09
N LEU A 414 -21.05 -17.81 18.29
CA LEU A 414 -20.39 -18.26 19.50
C LEU A 414 -21.34 -19.17 20.29
N GLU A 415 -20.91 -20.41 20.52
CA GLU A 415 -21.57 -21.36 21.40
C GLU A 415 -20.79 -21.55 22.70
N LEU A 416 -21.52 -21.52 23.81
CA LEU A 416 -20.97 -21.79 25.14
C LEU A 416 -21.59 -23.10 25.64
N ALA A 417 -20.73 -24.07 25.95
CA ALA A 417 -21.16 -25.34 26.53
C ALA A 417 -21.89 -25.11 27.89
N PRO A 418 -22.72 -26.07 28.34
CA PRO A 418 -23.44 -25.93 29.60
C PRO A 418 -22.47 -25.69 30.77
N GLY A 419 -22.65 -24.60 31.50
CA GLY A 419 -21.79 -24.22 32.62
C GLY A 419 -20.55 -23.41 32.28
N THR A 420 -20.21 -23.24 30.99
CA THR A 420 -19.13 -22.34 30.55
C THR A 420 -19.51 -20.88 30.85
N ALA A 421 -18.60 -20.10 31.44
CA ALA A 421 -18.81 -18.68 31.70
C ALA A 421 -18.87 -17.87 30.39
N GLU A 422 -19.56 -16.72 30.38
CA GLU A 422 -19.47 -15.83 29.21
C GLU A 422 -18.08 -15.19 29.17
N PRO A 423 -17.42 -15.10 28.00
CA PRO A 423 -16.23 -14.27 27.84
C PRO A 423 -16.51 -12.84 28.28
N GLU A 424 -15.56 -12.21 28.98
CA GLU A 424 -15.74 -10.88 29.58
C GLU A 424 -16.19 -9.83 28.54
N ARG A 425 -15.61 -9.87 27.33
CA ARG A 425 -15.91 -8.95 26.24
C ARG A 425 -17.19 -9.26 25.47
N LEU A 426 -17.85 -10.40 25.73
CA LEU A 426 -19.01 -10.84 24.93
C LEU A 426 -20.17 -9.83 24.97
N ALA A 427 -20.49 -9.28 26.14
CA ALA A 427 -21.59 -8.33 26.27
C ALA A 427 -21.35 -7.05 25.46
N ALA A 428 -20.12 -6.51 25.50
CA ALA A 428 -19.73 -5.34 24.73
C ALA A 428 -19.72 -5.64 23.22
N LEU A 429 -19.12 -6.78 22.83
CA LEU A 429 -19.11 -7.26 21.45
C LEU A 429 -20.52 -7.32 20.85
N LEU A 430 -21.48 -7.93 21.56
CA LEU A 430 -22.85 -8.04 21.08
C LEU A 430 -23.55 -6.68 20.98
N ALA A 431 -23.32 -5.78 21.95
CA ALA A 431 -23.93 -4.46 21.93
C ALA A 431 -23.41 -3.59 20.77
N GLU A 432 -22.10 -3.60 20.54
CA GLU A 432 -21.47 -2.89 19.43
C GLU A 432 -21.88 -3.48 18.06
N ALA A 433 -21.97 -4.81 17.96
CA ALA A 433 -22.44 -5.48 16.76
C ALA A 433 -23.91 -5.17 16.44
N ALA A 434 -24.78 -5.12 17.46
CA ALA A 434 -26.17 -4.74 17.27
C ALA A 434 -26.35 -3.27 16.87
N ALA A 435 -25.41 -2.39 17.23
CA ALA A 435 -25.41 -0.97 16.88
C ALA A 435 -24.88 -0.68 15.47
N ASP A 436 -24.29 -1.67 14.80
CA ASP A 436 -23.61 -1.54 13.51
C ASP A 436 -24.17 -2.56 12.50
N PRO A 437 -25.26 -2.23 11.79
CA PRO A 437 -25.95 -3.16 10.88
C PRO A 437 -25.17 -3.51 9.61
N GLY A 438 -24.00 -2.88 9.38
CA GLY A 438 -23.22 -3.02 8.16
C GLY A 438 -23.82 -2.30 6.94
N SER A 439 -23.28 -2.60 5.76
CA SER A 439 -23.76 -2.08 4.47
C SER A 439 -23.74 -3.17 3.41
N ALA A 440 -24.71 -3.12 2.48
CA ALA A 440 -24.71 -3.93 1.25
C ALA A 440 -24.24 -3.12 0.03
N ASP A 441 -23.90 -1.85 0.22
CA ASP A 441 -23.48 -0.94 -0.85
C ASP A 441 -22.05 -1.26 -1.32
N ALA A 442 -21.96 -1.82 -2.52
CA ALA A 442 -20.69 -2.14 -3.20
C ALA A 442 -20.27 -1.05 -4.20
N ALA A 443 -20.84 0.16 -4.13
CA ALA A 443 -20.46 1.24 -5.01
C ALA A 443 -19.00 1.66 -4.78
N PHE A 444 -18.24 1.75 -5.88
CA PHE A 444 -16.87 2.27 -5.85
C PHE A 444 -16.88 3.75 -5.45
N PRO A 445 -16.15 4.16 -4.39
CA PRO A 445 -16.05 5.56 -3.97
C PRO A 445 -15.18 6.36 -4.94
N ALA A 446 -15.67 6.70 -6.13
CA ALA A 446 -14.85 7.35 -7.15
C ALA A 446 -14.22 8.68 -6.70
N ARG A 447 -12.95 8.89 -7.05
CA ARG A 447 -12.22 10.15 -6.90
C ARG A 447 -11.54 10.50 -8.21
N GLU A 448 -11.63 11.76 -8.60
CA GLU A 448 -11.03 12.27 -9.83
C GLU A 448 -9.92 13.24 -9.47
N ALA A 449 -8.75 13.07 -10.07
CA ALA A 449 -7.66 14.03 -9.93
C ALA A 449 -8.02 15.31 -10.72
N VAL A 450 -8.21 16.40 -10.00
CA VAL A 450 -8.56 17.71 -10.56
C VAL A 450 -7.29 18.53 -10.73
N ARG A 451 -7.05 19.00 -11.95
CA ARG A 451 -5.97 19.96 -12.22
C ARG A 451 -6.30 21.32 -11.61
N LEU A 452 -5.43 21.81 -10.72
CA LEU A 452 -5.55 23.16 -10.18
C LEU A 452 -5.20 24.18 -11.27
N ARG A 453 -6.08 25.18 -11.44
CA ARG A 453 -5.91 26.20 -12.49
C ARG A 453 -5.00 27.32 -11.98
N PRO A 454 -3.92 27.67 -12.69
CA PRO A 454 -3.12 28.81 -12.32
C PRO A 454 -3.85 30.13 -12.41
N THR A 455 -3.39 31.08 -11.59
CA THR A 455 -3.72 32.49 -11.76
C THR A 455 -2.97 33.03 -12.97
N ALA A 456 -3.68 33.73 -13.86
CA ALA A 456 -3.06 34.36 -15.02
C ALA A 456 -2.07 35.46 -14.59
N ALA A 457 -0.95 35.58 -15.30
CA ALA A 457 0.09 36.59 -15.09
C ALA A 457 0.20 37.46 -16.35
N PRO A 458 -0.72 38.42 -16.55
CA PRO A 458 -0.67 39.33 -17.70
C PRO A 458 0.58 40.21 -17.62
N ALA A 459 1.36 40.22 -18.70
CA ALA A 459 2.61 40.98 -18.75
C ALA A 459 2.57 42.06 -19.84
N ALA A 460 2.88 43.30 -19.45
CA ALA A 460 3.02 44.42 -20.39
C ALA A 460 4.37 44.39 -21.13
N VAL A 461 5.38 43.72 -20.57
CA VAL A 461 6.72 43.58 -21.14
C VAL A 461 7.13 42.11 -21.07
N ILE A 462 7.41 41.53 -22.24
CA ILE A 462 7.84 40.14 -22.39
C ILE A 462 9.35 40.14 -22.67
N PRO A 463 10.15 39.29 -22.01
CA PRO A 463 11.57 39.16 -22.32
C PRO A 463 11.80 38.82 -23.80
N PRO A 464 12.78 39.46 -24.46
CA PRO A 464 12.99 39.32 -25.90
C PRO A 464 13.42 37.90 -26.32
N ASP A 465 13.97 37.13 -25.38
CA ASP A 465 14.38 35.74 -25.55
C ASP A 465 13.25 34.75 -25.24
N ALA A 466 12.08 35.19 -24.75
CA ALA A 466 10.98 34.27 -24.47
C ALA A 466 10.40 33.66 -25.76
N VAL A 467 10.12 32.35 -25.71
CA VAL A 467 9.55 31.57 -26.80
C VAL A 467 8.03 31.73 -26.79
N ARG A 468 7.48 32.26 -27.88
CA ARG A 468 6.04 32.52 -28.02
C ARG A 468 5.28 31.25 -28.43
N VAL A 469 4.19 30.98 -27.72
CA VAL A 469 3.23 29.90 -27.96
C VAL A 469 1.88 30.54 -28.32
N GLU A 470 1.42 30.31 -29.54
CA GLU A 470 0.16 30.88 -30.02
C GLU A 470 -1.07 30.15 -29.45
N PRO A 471 -2.19 30.87 -29.23
CA PRO A 471 -3.41 30.27 -28.73
C PRO A 471 -4.02 29.25 -29.70
N GLY A 472 -4.94 28.45 -29.15
CA GLY A 472 -5.76 27.49 -29.86
C GLY A 472 -5.61 26.06 -29.34
N SER A 473 -6.51 25.20 -29.81
CA SER A 473 -6.48 23.78 -29.50
C SER A 473 -5.38 23.08 -30.29
N ARG A 474 -4.71 22.13 -29.64
CA ARG A 474 -3.59 21.34 -30.18
C ARG A 474 -3.75 19.90 -29.74
N ARG A 475 -3.41 18.99 -30.65
CA ARG A 475 -3.20 17.58 -30.35
C ARG A 475 -1.72 17.40 -30.04
N LEU A 476 -1.42 17.10 -28.79
CA LEU A 476 -0.05 16.89 -28.34
C LEU A 476 0.16 15.40 -28.06
N GLU A 477 1.23 14.85 -28.60
CA GLU A 477 1.72 13.56 -28.16
C GLU A 477 2.40 13.74 -26.79
N VAL A 478 1.97 12.96 -25.82
CA VAL A 478 2.57 12.90 -24.49
C VAL A 478 3.09 11.49 -24.29
N THR A 479 4.39 11.37 -24.05
CA THR A 479 5.02 10.10 -23.72
C THR A 479 5.34 10.06 -22.24
N TYR A 480 5.27 8.88 -21.63
CA TYR A 480 5.56 8.70 -20.22
C TYR A 480 5.81 7.22 -19.94
N ARG A 481 6.47 6.91 -18.82
CA ARG A 481 6.52 5.55 -18.31
C ARG A 481 5.40 5.35 -17.31
N ARG A 482 4.52 4.38 -17.56
CA ARG A 482 3.36 4.09 -16.70
C ARG A 482 3.80 3.31 -15.47
N ARG A 483 4.28 4.03 -14.47
CA ARG A 483 4.57 3.51 -13.14
C ARG A 483 3.26 3.18 -12.41
N GLU A 484 3.35 2.53 -11.25
CA GLU A 484 2.16 2.20 -10.47
C GLU A 484 1.36 3.43 -10.01
N THR A 485 1.99 4.61 -10.03
CA THR A 485 1.35 5.91 -9.83
C THR A 485 0.34 6.31 -10.90
N GLY A 486 0.21 5.55 -11.99
CA GLY A 486 -0.57 5.95 -13.16
C GLY A 486 -0.03 7.22 -13.81
N PHE A 487 -0.93 8.01 -14.43
CA PHE A 487 -0.58 9.27 -15.10
C PHE A 487 -1.48 10.44 -14.67
N TYR A 488 -2.56 10.77 -15.39
CA TYR A 488 -3.50 11.83 -14.96
C TYR A 488 -4.60 11.31 -14.04
N GLN A 489 -5.47 10.42 -14.56
CA GLN A 489 -6.66 9.95 -13.87
C GLN A 489 -6.72 8.43 -13.85
N GLY A 490 -7.32 7.89 -12.79
CA GLY A 490 -7.61 6.47 -12.64
C GLY A 490 -6.39 5.63 -12.23
N ALA A 491 -6.69 4.55 -11.52
CA ALA A 491 -5.70 3.52 -11.22
C ALA A 491 -5.33 2.72 -12.48
N PRO A 492 -4.03 2.52 -12.78
CA PRO A 492 -3.57 1.95 -14.05
C PRO A 492 -3.84 0.44 -14.22
N TYR A 493 -4.17 -0.25 -13.13
CA TYR A 493 -4.27 -1.72 -13.07
C TYR A 493 -5.55 -2.21 -12.39
N VAL A 494 -6.61 -1.39 -12.31
CA VAL A 494 -7.86 -1.75 -11.64
C VAL A 494 -8.41 -3.10 -12.12
N GLU A 495 -8.80 -3.94 -11.17
CA GLU A 495 -9.24 -5.33 -11.31
C GLU A 495 -8.18 -6.32 -11.81
N GLU A 496 -6.96 -5.90 -12.11
CA GLU A 496 -5.90 -6.84 -12.44
C GLU A 496 -5.46 -7.61 -11.21
N TRP A 497 -5.26 -8.90 -11.41
CA TRP A 497 -4.78 -9.82 -10.39
C TRP A 497 -3.40 -9.41 -9.88
N LYS A 498 -2.44 -9.27 -10.81
CA LYS A 498 -1.10 -8.75 -10.53
C LYS A 498 -0.52 -8.09 -11.79
N PRO A 499 -0.19 -6.79 -11.77
CA PRO A 499 0.54 -6.18 -12.88
C PRO A 499 1.99 -6.68 -12.89
N LEU A 500 2.48 -7.12 -14.05
CA LEU A 500 3.82 -7.66 -14.23
C LEU A 500 4.49 -7.11 -15.49
N PRO A 501 5.83 -7.09 -15.57
CA PRO A 501 6.53 -6.73 -16.80
C PRO A 501 6.08 -7.61 -17.98
N PRO A 502 5.91 -7.03 -19.19
CA PRO A 502 6.28 -5.68 -19.58
C PRO A 502 5.21 -4.63 -19.26
N ARG A 503 4.03 -5.02 -18.77
CA ARG A 503 2.91 -4.10 -18.51
C ARG A 503 3.14 -3.21 -17.29
N LEU A 504 3.79 -3.77 -16.27
CA LEU A 504 4.31 -3.00 -15.14
C LEU A 504 5.45 -2.12 -15.65
N HIS A 505 5.31 -0.80 -15.47
CA HIS A 505 6.30 0.21 -15.89
C HIS A 505 6.56 0.26 -17.40
N ASP A 506 5.55 -0.03 -18.24
CA ASP A 506 5.68 0.14 -19.69
C ASP A 506 5.78 1.60 -20.12
N ASP A 507 6.51 1.82 -21.21
CA ASP A 507 6.47 3.08 -21.94
C ASP A 507 5.12 3.25 -22.65
N ARG A 508 4.53 4.43 -22.50
CA ARG A 508 3.24 4.82 -23.06
C ARG A 508 3.37 6.10 -23.88
N ALA A 509 2.47 6.21 -24.85
CA ALA A 509 2.28 7.41 -25.65
C ALA A 509 0.77 7.63 -25.80
N GLU A 510 0.31 8.84 -25.51
CA GLU A 510 -1.09 9.24 -25.62
C GLU A 510 -1.20 10.56 -26.39
N THR A 511 -2.31 10.75 -27.10
CA THR A 511 -2.63 12.06 -27.69
C THR A 511 -3.57 12.81 -26.76
N VAL A 512 -3.10 13.93 -26.21
CA VAL A 512 -3.89 14.81 -25.36
C VAL A 512 -4.35 16.02 -26.17
N GLU A 513 -5.62 16.38 -26.04
CA GLU A 513 -6.16 17.64 -26.55
C GLU A 513 -5.88 18.75 -25.54
N ALA A 514 -4.92 19.62 -25.84
CA ALA A 514 -4.57 20.77 -25.01
C ALA A 514 -5.11 22.05 -25.64
N THR A 515 -5.63 22.97 -24.83
CA THR A 515 -6.10 24.28 -25.31
C THR A 515 -5.27 25.38 -24.69
N ILE A 516 -4.53 26.09 -25.53
CA ILE A 516 -3.83 27.31 -25.13
C ILE A 516 -4.80 28.48 -25.27
N ALA A 517 -5.29 28.99 -24.13
CA ALA A 517 -6.42 29.94 -24.12
C ALA A 517 -6.06 31.34 -24.62
N ARG A 518 -4.78 31.73 -24.54
CA ARG A 518 -4.25 33.06 -24.89
C ARG A 518 -2.79 32.92 -25.34
N PRO A 519 -2.19 33.89 -26.03
CA PRO A 519 -0.78 33.81 -26.36
C PRO A 519 0.07 33.80 -25.08
N VAL A 520 1.04 32.90 -25.02
CA VAL A 520 1.94 32.73 -23.87
C VAL A 520 3.37 32.87 -24.33
N ALA A 521 4.21 33.55 -23.56
CA ALA A 521 5.64 33.59 -23.78
C ALA A 521 6.33 32.79 -22.68
N VAL A 522 7.07 31.74 -23.03
CA VAL A 522 7.79 30.86 -22.09
C VAL A 522 9.27 31.24 -22.09
N GLY A 523 9.88 31.41 -20.92
CA GLY A 523 11.29 31.77 -20.79
C GLY A 523 12.22 30.77 -21.49
N ALA A 524 13.10 31.27 -22.37
CA ALA A 524 14.02 30.44 -23.13
C ALA A 524 15.03 29.69 -22.27
N ARG A 525 15.30 30.13 -21.03
CA ARG A 525 16.19 29.46 -20.05
C ARG A 525 15.49 29.23 -18.72
N GLU A 526 15.95 28.24 -17.96
CA GLU A 526 15.59 28.10 -16.54
C GLU A 526 15.96 29.36 -15.75
N VAL A 527 15.28 29.58 -14.63
CA VAL A 527 15.69 30.61 -13.66
C VAL A 527 17.04 30.23 -13.09
N SER A 528 18.00 31.17 -13.09
CA SER A 528 19.34 30.92 -12.55
C SER A 528 19.43 31.10 -11.05
N ILE A 529 20.48 30.55 -10.44
CA ILE A 529 20.81 30.80 -9.04
C ILE A 529 20.99 32.30 -8.78
N ALA A 530 21.66 33.03 -9.67
CA ALA A 530 21.87 34.48 -9.54
C ALA A 530 20.55 35.26 -9.56
N GLU A 531 19.64 34.92 -10.47
CA GLU A 531 18.32 35.53 -10.59
C GLU A 531 17.48 35.26 -9.35
N PHE A 532 17.45 34.01 -8.87
CA PHE A 532 16.72 33.66 -7.66
C PHE A 532 17.31 34.32 -6.41
N ARG A 533 18.64 34.44 -6.30
CA ARG A 533 19.29 35.17 -5.19
C ARG A 533 18.88 36.65 -5.19
N ALA A 534 18.78 37.29 -6.36
CA ALA A 534 18.32 38.68 -6.45
C ALA A 534 16.88 38.84 -5.92
N PHE A 535 16.00 37.87 -6.17
CA PHE A 535 14.67 37.81 -5.56
C PHE A 535 14.73 37.72 -4.03
N LEU A 536 15.57 36.81 -3.49
CA LEU A 536 15.72 36.64 -2.05
C LEU A 536 16.24 37.92 -1.38
N ASP A 537 17.23 38.58 -1.99
CA ASP A 537 17.81 39.82 -1.48
C ASP A 537 16.81 40.99 -1.54
N ALA A 538 16.01 41.06 -2.61
CA ALA A 538 15.04 42.13 -2.80
C ALA A 538 13.80 42.02 -1.90
N THR A 539 13.36 40.79 -1.60
CA THR A 539 12.09 40.54 -0.91
C THR A 539 12.24 40.06 0.53
N GLY A 540 13.41 39.54 0.89
CA GLY A 540 13.60 38.83 2.15
C GLY A 540 12.82 37.51 2.24
N TYR A 541 12.37 36.94 1.12
CA TYR A 541 11.56 35.72 1.08
C TYR A 541 12.20 34.58 1.87
N ARG A 542 11.36 33.89 2.65
CA ARG A 542 11.69 32.64 3.34
C ARG A 542 10.54 31.67 3.10
N PRO A 543 10.82 30.42 2.73
CA PRO A 543 9.77 29.42 2.61
C PRO A 543 9.12 29.14 3.96
N ALA A 544 7.86 28.69 3.96
CA ALA A 544 7.17 28.26 5.17
C ALA A 544 7.93 27.13 5.89
N VAL A 545 8.49 26.21 5.11
CA VAL A 545 9.40 25.15 5.58
C VAL A 545 10.77 25.35 4.93
N GLY A 546 11.83 25.49 5.72
CA GLY A 546 13.19 25.71 5.22
C GLY A 546 13.97 24.45 4.83
N HIS A 547 13.45 23.26 5.16
CA HIS A 547 14.12 21.99 4.90
C HIS A 547 14.44 21.82 3.40
N ARG A 548 15.70 21.49 3.09
CA ARG A 548 16.24 21.32 1.72
C ARG A 548 16.12 22.53 0.79
N PHE A 549 15.81 23.71 1.31
CA PHE A 549 15.73 24.92 0.50
C PHE A 549 17.09 25.25 -0.12
N LEU A 550 17.13 25.37 -1.45
CA LEU A 550 18.31 25.63 -2.28
C LEU A 550 19.37 24.51 -2.31
N VAL A 551 19.00 23.27 -1.95
CA VAL A 551 19.92 22.12 -2.05
C VAL A 551 20.46 21.94 -3.47
N GLY A 552 21.79 21.81 -3.60
CA GLY A 552 22.47 21.64 -4.88
C GLY A 552 22.93 22.96 -5.52
N THR A 553 22.78 24.09 -4.83
CA THR A 553 23.18 25.42 -5.32
C THR A 553 24.45 25.97 -4.66
N GLU A 554 24.96 25.30 -3.62
CA GLU A 554 26.02 25.78 -2.74
C GLU A 554 27.34 25.98 -3.50
N ASP A 555 27.72 24.99 -4.31
CA ASP A 555 28.97 24.98 -5.09
C ASP A 555 28.74 25.18 -6.60
N ALA A 556 27.49 25.46 -7.01
CA ALA A 556 27.12 25.61 -8.40
C ALA A 556 27.44 27.01 -8.96
N SER A 557 27.64 27.09 -10.27
CA SER A 557 27.79 28.38 -10.97
C SER A 557 26.57 29.26 -10.74
N PRO A 558 26.70 30.58 -10.54
CA PRO A 558 25.55 31.49 -10.46
C PRO A 558 24.63 31.43 -11.69
N ASP A 559 25.17 31.04 -12.86
CA ASP A 559 24.42 30.85 -14.11
C ASP A 559 23.75 29.47 -14.25
N ALA A 560 24.01 28.53 -13.33
CA ALA A 560 23.33 27.23 -13.28
C ALA A 560 21.85 27.43 -12.91
N PRO A 561 20.97 26.47 -13.27
CA PRO A 561 19.56 26.57 -12.87
C PRO A 561 19.45 26.54 -11.34
N VAL A 562 18.54 27.33 -10.78
CA VAL A 562 18.21 27.22 -9.36
C VAL A 562 17.50 25.89 -9.11
N THR A 563 17.91 25.18 -8.06
CA THR A 563 17.37 23.90 -7.64
C THR A 563 17.05 23.93 -6.14
N GLY A 564 16.47 22.84 -5.61
CA GLY A 564 16.09 22.79 -4.20
C GLY A 564 14.95 23.75 -3.86
N VAL A 565 14.03 23.97 -4.80
CA VAL A 565 12.86 24.84 -4.62
C VAL A 565 11.57 24.02 -4.74
N SER A 566 10.56 24.34 -3.95
CA SER A 566 9.23 23.72 -4.08
C SER A 566 8.41 24.44 -5.15
N LEU A 567 7.24 23.89 -5.50
CA LEU A 567 6.28 24.57 -6.37
C LEU A 567 5.86 25.93 -5.79
N ALA A 568 5.69 26.03 -4.47
CA ALA A 568 5.36 27.29 -3.79
C ALA A 568 6.50 28.31 -3.89
N ASP A 569 7.75 27.89 -3.75
CA ASP A 569 8.92 28.77 -3.91
C ASP A 569 9.03 29.31 -5.33
N ALA A 570 8.85 28.43 -6.32
CA ALA A 570 8.86 28.80 -7.73
C ALA A 570 7.73 29.78 -8.08
N ARG A 571 6.50 29.54 -7.55
CA ARG A 571 5.35 30.46 -7.68
C ARG A 571 5.63 31.82 -7.03
N ALA A 572 6.24 31.86 -5.85
CA ALA A 572 6.59 33.11 -5.17
C ALA A 572 7.61 33.94 -5.97
N TYR A 573 8.65 33.30 -6.51
CA TYR A 573 9.60 33.94 -7.41
C TYR A 573 8.92 34.44 -8.70
N ALA A 574 8.10 33.60 -9.33
CA ALA A 574 7.40 33.95 -10.56
C ALA A 574 6.49 35.16 -10.35
N ALA A 575 5.72 35.19 -9.26
CA ALA A 575 4.86 36.32 -8.92
C ALA A 575 5.65 37.61 -8.73
N TRP A 576 6.80 37.56 -8.04
CA TRP A 576 7.70 38.72 -7.92
C TRP A 576 8.23 39.20 -9.28
N ALA A 577 8.53 38.28 -10.18
CA ALA A 577 8.95 38.57 -11.55
C ALA A 577 7.80 38.98 -12.50
N GLY A 578 6.56 39.11 -11.99
CA GLY A 578 5.38 39.45 -12.81
C GLY A 578 5.00 38.33 -13.79
N ALA A 579 5.25 37.08 -13.42
CA ALA A 579 5.12 35.88 -14.23
C ALA A 579 4.37 34.77 -13.48
N ARG A 580 4.22 33.62 -14.13
CA ARG A 580 3.83 32.33 -13.54
C ARG A 580 4.77 31.23 -14.05
N LEU A 581 4.59 29.98 -13.62
CA LEU A 581 5.23 28.85 -14.30
C LEU A 581 4.44 28.52 -15.60
N PRO A 582 5.10 28.02 -16.65
CA PRO A 582 4.37 27.40 -17.76
C PRO A 582 3.65 26.16 -17.26
N ASP A 583 2.49 25.85 -17.84
CA ASP A 583 1.98 24.50 -17.72
C ASP A 583 2.76 23.52 -18.60
N GLU A 584 2.53 22.23 -18.42
CA GLU A 584 3.29 21.21 -19.15
C GLU A 584 3.13 21.26 -20.68
N PHE A 585 1.98 21.74 -21.16
CA PHE A 585 1.65 21.81 -22.59
C PHE A 585 2.27 23.05 -23.23
N GLU A 586 2.20 24.19 -22.55
CA GLU A 586 2.91 25.41 -22.90
C GLU A 586 4.42 25.16 -22.94
N TRP A 587 4.95 24.47 -21.92
CA TRP A 587 6.35 24.07 -21.87
C TRP A 587 6.71 23.19 -23.06
N GLN A 588 5.91 22.16 -23.35
CA GLN A 588 6.18 21.24 -24.46
C GLN A 588 6.16 21.92 -25.83
N LEU A 589 5.20 22.81 -26.06
CA LEU A 589 5.10 23.60 -27.28
C LEU A 589 6.30 24.54 -27.44
N ALA A 590 6.69 25.24 -26.38
CA ALA A 590 7.88 26.09 -26.39
C ALA A 590 9.16 25.27 -26.62
N ALA A 591 9.29 24.10 -25.98
CA ALA A 591 10.43 23.20 -26.16
C ALA A 591 10.55 22.71 -27.60
N THR A 592 9.42 22.46 -28.28
CA THR A 592 9.41 22.08 -29.71
C THR A 592 9.82 23.24 -30.63
N ALA A 593 9.54 24.48 -30.22
CA ALA A 593 10.00 25.68 -30.93
C ALA A 593 11.49 26.01 -30.65
N GLY A 594 12.06 25.50 -29.56
CA GLY A 594 13.48 25.59 -29.23
C GLY A 594 13.74 26.34 -27.91
N LEU A 595 13.74 25.61 -26.80
CA LEU A 595 14.22 26.12 -25.51
C LEU A 595 15.74 25.89 -25.36
N GLU A 596 16.41 26.81 -24.67
CA GLU A 596 17.81 26.65 -24.25
C GLU A 596 17.85 26.08 -22.83
N ARG A 597 18.69 25.09 -22.58
CA ARG A 597 18.83 24.48 -21.24
C ARG A 597 20.10 24.97 -20.56
N ARG A 598 19.97 25.39 -19.31
CA ARG A 598 21.14 25.64 -18.45
C ARG A 598 21.79 24.31 -18.04
N GLU A 599 23.07 24.38 -17.69
CA GLU A 599 23.85 23.23 -17.25
C GLU A 599 24.15 23.32 -15.73
N PRO A 600 24.05 22.19 -15.00
CA PRO A 600 23.56 20.89 -15.48
C PRO A 600 22.06 20.94 -15.81
N ALA A 601 21.65 20.13 -16.79
CA ALA A 601 20.24 19.94 -17.12
C ALA A 601 19.41 19.52 -15.90
N VAL A 602 18.26 20.16 -15.66
CA VAL A 602 17.34 19.84 -14.55
C VAL A 602 15.92 19.61 -15.06
N TRP A 603 15.15 18.81 -14.32
CA TRP A 603 13.70 18.75 -14.49
C TRP A 603 13.10 20.13 -14.31
N ASN A 604 11.99 20.42 -14.98
CA ASN A 604 11.29 21.68 -14.85
C ASN A 604 9.95 21.44 -14.15
N LEU A 605 9.73 22.11 -13.02
CA LEU A 605 8.41 22.28 -12.42
C LEU A 605 7.49 22.97 -13.43
N THR A 606 6.24 22.51 -13.48
CA THR A 606 5.20 23.11 -14.29
C THR A 606 3.97 23.41 -13.44
N GLU A 607 3.16 24.32 -13.94
CA GLU A 607 1.89 24.74 -13.36
C GLU A 607 0.75 23.75 -13.73
N SER A 608 1.05 22.46 -13.59
CA SER A 608 0.17 21.31 -13.81
C SER A 608 0.00 20.51 -12.51
N GLU A 609 -0.29 21.20 -11.40
CA GLU A 609 -0.63 20.57 -10.12
C GLU A 609 -2.01 19.90 -10.19
N HIS A 610 -2.13 18.71 -9.63
CA HIS A 610 -3.34 17.91 -9.55
C HIS A 610 -3.57 17.42 -8.12
N ASP A 611 -4.83 17.30 -7.75
CA ASP A 611 -5.29 16.86 -6.42
C ASP A 611 -6.55 15.99 -6.56
N ASP A 612 -6.58 14.82 -5.91
CA ASP A 612 -7.76 13.93 -5.81
C ASP A 612 -8.32 13.83 -4.37
N GLY A 613 -7.81 14.67 -3.46
CA GLY A 613 -8.12 14.71 -2.03
C GLY A 613 -7.45 13.61 -1.22
N ILE A 614 -6.50 12.87 -1.81
CA ILE A 614 -5.66 11.84 -1.18
C ILE A 614 -4.19 12.03 -1.57
N THR A 615 -3.92 12.44 -2.81
CA THR A 615 -2.57 12.61 -3.34
C THR A 615 -2.46 13.86 -4.21
N ARG A 616 -1.43 14.65 -3.93
CA ARG A 616 -1.03 15.80 -4.76
C ARG A 616 0.17 15.47 -5.64
N PHE A 617 0.15 15.92 -6.90
CA PHE A 617 1.25 15.72 -7.84
C PHE A 617 1.35 16.82 -8.89
N VAL A 618 2.52 16.92 -9.53
CA VAL A 618 2.77 17.78 -10.70
C VAL A 618 3.29 16.97 -11.87
N MET A 619 3.25 17.56 -13.07
CA MET A 619 3.92 17.02 -14.25
C MET A 619 5.26 17.71 -14.47
N LEU A 620 6.36 16.97 -14.34
CA LEU A 620 7.70 17.47 -14.63
C LEU A 620 8.04 17.28 -16.11
N LYS A 621 8.83 18.22 -16.66
CA LYS A 621 9.27 18.20 -18.07
C LYS A 621 10.78 18.34 -18.22
N GLY A 622 11.29 17.86 -19.36
CA GLY A 622 12.68 18.08 -19.82
C GLY A 622 13.74 17.10 -19.33
N GLY A 623 13.48 16.32 -18.28
CA GLY A 623 14.49 15.41 -17.72
C GLY A 623 15.60 16.13 -16.96
N SER A 624 16.55 15.41 -16.38
CA SER A 624 17.72 15.97 -15.69
C SER A 624 19.04 15.33 -16.15
N ALA A 625 20.18 15.92 -15.85
CA ALA A 625 21.48 15.29 -16.10
C ALA A 625 21.68 14.04 -15.24
N HIS A 626 21.01 13.99 -14.08
CA HIS A 626 21.00 12.86 -13.17
C HIS A 626 20.20 11.68 -13.70
N ARG A 627 20.70 10.46 -13.50
CA ARG A 627 20.00 9.22 -13.84
C ARG A 627 20.44 8.10 -12.89
N THR A 628 19.54 7.73 -11.98
CA THR A 628 19.69 6.51 -11.20
C THR A 628 19.37 5.30 -12.09
N THR A 629 20.16 4.23 -11.98
CA THR A 629 19.99 2.99 -12.76
C THR A 629 20.10 1.77 -11.86
N GLY A 630 19.70 0.59 -12.34
CA GLY A 630 19.79 -0.68 -11.58
C GLY A 630 18.46 -1.26 -11.13
N SER A 631 17.39 -0.46 -11.16
CA SER A 631 16.02 -0.89 -10.87
C SER A 631 15.02 -0.10 -11.72
N ASP A 632 13.96 -0.77 -12.19
CA ASP A 632 12.85 -0.12 -12.90
C ASP A 632 11.92 0.64 -11.94
N TRP A 633 12.10 0.49 -10.63
CA TRP A 633 11.33 1.21 -9.62
C TRP A 633 11.76 2.67 -9.43
N TYR A 634 12.95 3.07 -9.89
CA TYR A 634 13.38 4.47 -9.76
C TYR A 634 12.52 5.41 -10.60
N VAL A 635 12.44 6.67 -10.16
CA VAL A 635 12.00 7.78 -11.01
C VAL A 635 12.83 7.85 -12.28
N ASP A 636 12.17 8.17 -13.39
CA ASP A 636 12.83 8.42 -14.66
C ASP A 636 13.87 9.55 -14.52
N GLY A 637 15.06 9.33 -15.09
CA GLY A 637 16.14 10.30 -15.12
C GLY A 637 16.67 10.53 -16.53
N GLY A 638 17.74 11.31 -16.63
CA GLY A 638 18.35 11.70 -17.89
C GLY A 638 17.53 12.77 -18.63
N VAL A 639 18.17 13.42 -19.61
CA VAL A 639 17.52 14.40 -20.48
C VAL A 639 16.44 13.70 -21.31
N GLN A 640 15.24 14.27 -21.31
CA GLN A 640 14.07 13.69 -21.98
C GLN A 640 13.61 14.53 -23.16
N ALA A 641 12.91 13.90 -24.09
CA ALA A 641 12.28 14.58 -25.23
C ALA A 641 11.17 15.54 -24.75
N PRO A 642 10.82 16.58 -25.52
CA PRO A 642 9.75 17.51 -25.16
C PRO A 642 8.39 16.88 -24.85
N SER A 643 8.07 15.77 -25.54
CA SER A 643 6.82 15.02 -25.34
C SER A 643 6.79 14.22 -24.03
N PHE A 644 7.93 13.96 -23.39
CA PHE A 644 7.97 13.17 -22.17
C PHE A 644 7.43 13.96 -20.98
N SER A 645 6.52 13.37 -20.21
CA SER A 645 6.00 13.91 -18.95
C SER A 645 6.24 12.90 -17.82
N LEU A 646 6.69 13.40 -16.67
CA LEU A 646 6.83 12.60 -15.45
C LEU A 646 5.80 13.06 -14.42
N LYS A 647 4.90 12.16 -14.00
CA LYS A 647 4.08 12.35 -12.80
C LYS A 647 4.98 12.30 -11.56
N TYR A 648 5.09 13.42 -10.86
CA TYR A 648 5.89 13.54 -9.64
C TYR A 648 4.97 13.90 -8.47
N LEU A 649 4.86 12.98 -7.51
CA LEU A 649 4.09 13.18 -6.29
C LEU A 649 4.78 14.25 -5.45
N LEU A 650 4.01 15.00 -4.68
CA LEU A 650 4.52 16.06 -3.81
C LEU A 650 4.51 15.57 -2.36
N PRO A 651 5.65 15.13 -1.79
CA PRO A 651 5.71 14.72 -0.39
C PRO A 651 5.38 15.79 0.65
N GLY A 652 5.68 17.07 0.37
CA GLY A 652 5.59 18.15 1.34
C GLY A 652 6.77 18.21 2.31
N LEU A 653 6.73 19.19 3.23
CA LEU A 653 7.80 19.50 4.20
C LEU A 653 9.16 19.82 3.56
N GLY A 654 9.19 20.14 2.26
CA GLY A 654 10.43 20.34 1.51
C GLY A 654 11.13 19.04 1.11
N VAL A 655 10.56 17.86 1.41
CA VAL A 655 11.12 16.56 0.97
C VAL A 655 11.08 16.44 -0.55
N GLU A 656 10.12 17.09 -1.20
CA GLU A 656 9.98 17.21 -2.65
C GLU A 656 11.08 18.07 -3.29
N ARG A 657 11.80 18.88 -2.51
CA ARG A 657 12.90 19.70 -3.04
C ARG A 657 14.07 18.82 -3.41
N SER A 658 14.46 18.91 -4.66
CA SER A 658 15.53 18.12 -5.24
C SER A 658 16.59 19.01 -5.87
N SER A 659 17.85 18.57 -5.80
CA SER A 659 18.96 19.18 -6.52
C SER A 659 18.86 19.00 -8.04
N GLN A 660 17.87 18.22 -8.52
CA GLN A 660 17.67 17.89 -9.94
C GLN A 660 16.40 18.54 -10.53
N ILE A 661 15.71 19.41 -9.78
CA ILE A 661 14.48 20.07 -10.18
C ILE A 661 14.68 21.60 -10.11
N GLY A 662 14.50 22.26 -11.24
CA GLY A 662 14.41 23.72 -11.36
C GLY A 662 13.10 24.13 -12.05
N PHE A 663 13.03 25.33 -12.60
CA PHE A 663 11.81 25.83 -13.24
C PHE A 663 12.08 26.97 -14.24
N ARG A 664 11.03 27.32 -15.01
CA ARG A 664 11.01 28.42 -15.97
C ARG A 664 9.83 29.34 -15.69
N LEU A 665 9.89 30.54 -16.23
CA LEU A 665 8.79 31.50 -16.20
C LEU A 665 7.95 31.43 -17.48
N ALA A 666 6.69 31.82 -17.36
CA ALA A 666 5.78 32.10 -18.45
C ALA A 666 5.01 33.39 -18.18
N TRP A 667 4.72 34.13 -19.25
CA TRP A 667 3.97 35.37 -19.24
C TRP A 667 2.77 35.26 -20.16
N ASP A 668 1.60 35.67 -19.67
CA ASP A 668 0.39 35.75 -20.49
C ASP A 668 0.44 37.06 -21.29
N ALA A 669 0.62 36.92 -22.61
CA ALA A 669 0.73 38.07 -23.50
C ALA A 669 -0.66 38.64 -23.84
N GLU A 670 -0.74 39.96 -24.04
CA GLU A 670 -1.94 40.56 -24.62
C GLU A 670 -2.08 40.15 -26.09
N GLU A 671 -3.32 39.91 -26.54
CA GLU A 671 -3.60 39.71 -27.96
C GLU A 671 -3.12 40.95 -28.73
N SER A 672 -2.25 40.73 -29.71
CA SER A 672 -1.86 41.79 -30.65
C SER A 672 -3.14 42.24 -31.38
N ARG A 673 -3.64 43.44 -31.05
CA ARG A 673 -4.82 44.03 -31.71
C ARG A 673 -4.64 44.22 -33.21
#